data_AF-B0DLL8-F1
#
_entry.id   AF-B0DLL8-F1
#
_cell.length_a   1.000
_cell.length_b   1.000
_cell.length_c   1.000
_cell.angle_alpha   90.00
_cell.angle_beta   90.00
_cell.angle_gamma   90.00
#
_symmetry.space_group_name_H-M   'P 1'
#
loop_
_entity.id
_entity.type
_entity.pdbx_description
1 polymer ?
#
loop_
_entity_poly.entity_id
_entity_poly.type
_entity_poly.pdbx_seq_one_letter_code
_entity_poly.pdbx_strand_id
1 'polypeptide(L)'
;MVTLTAFNVQRILGVYPERLPDVLPKVFEQLQDENLEEMALHNYVVAIKDRFANDSRPMGHMGFDSFGEAAFESGIVPAMLKVTQDPRTDPGHGLASYSALDSMIHLMRTGTADERRALLKELLANDVVEICISKIDHPLAIHRQLATNTIRNLASESFLGEYLTSKQTSDIMVKMCEFLLEGPDFYVKQMKHRETTWQSCLCFGNHDTSPTKAAQYAPRYYAMAQENAAWAIHGLLCRAPPPSMQYRYEILTHNPELLPLLFQCALVARHPWYPESQVDGIICEVITLLFYVSPHSVPGVIDAVDGVVKEMADEDRKVMIDIFKLLTARPQWPEMLIAIWNNIDDERWQDLKTMSRDRVRLHHAQMPLGNEEFLAIFEYRGGCRICVERLIATLTHIADECQVSDADLVFLLRIGNAASQPVKTMQQIFSDTDSYVWVERSFQIFRSPMYTVYTEDKVDPPLQIVEEPMMGPTAFVRLLTMLATRDLLEKIPKWKKLPAGISGTTTLAQVKQMTGPERIRTLLPLALRRVTGHRELGHKRIKRDNEMDFAGFAYSCAAELAAALVAFDEATDGKYRDLLHGARKELVLCLGNAAEMAIGIKHFKRALSFATGAVEAAKNLPARDQVEETVIAKNLRRVDRARAGLGQLVPTSR
;
A
#
# COMPACT_ATOMS: atom_id res chain seq x y z
N MET A 1 -17.00 11.41 -48.53
CA MET A 1 -16.02 11.77 -47.49
C MET A 1 -16.76 12.46 -46.36
N VAL A 2 -16.56 12.01 -45.13
CA VAL A 2 -17.04 12.72 -43.94
C VAL A 2 -15.95 13.71 -43.59
N THR A 3 -16.15 15.01 -43.79
CA THR A 3 -15.17 16.03 -43.36
C THR A 3 -15.56 16.50 -41.96
N LEU A 4 -14.64 16.41 -41.00
CA LEU A 4 -14.89 16.90 -39.64
C LEU A 4 -14.92 18.43 -39.64
N THR A 5 -15.96 19.02 -39.04
CA THR A 5 -16.06 20.47 -38.81
C THR A 5 -16.55 20.72 -37.39
N ALA A 6 -16.29 21.90 -36.84
CA ALA A 6 -16.72 22.25 -35.49
C ALA A 6 -18.24 22.10 -35.23
N PHE A 7 -19.06 22.12 -36.29
CA PHE A 7 -20.53 22.15 -36.21
C PHE A 7 -21.22 20.82 -36.50
N ASN A 8 -20.50 19.78 -36.93
CA ASN A 8 -21.11 18.54 -37.39
C ASN A 8 -20.93 17.34 -36.44
N VAL A 9 -20.37 17.56 -35.24
CA VAL A 9 -20.08 16.54 -34.22
C VAL A 9 -21.28 15.64 -33.92
N GLN A 10 -22.42 16.23 -33.51
CA GLN A 10 -23.62 15.46 -33.15
C GLN A 10 -24.20 14.66 -34.31
N ARG A 11 -24.08 15.18 -35.53
CA ARG A 11 -24.53 14.47 -36.74
C ARG A 11 -23.68 13.23 -37.03
N ILE A 12 -22.39 13.26 -36.66
CA ILE A 12 -21.43 12.20 -36.99
C ILE A 12 -21.31 11.19 -35.84
N LEU A 13 -21.21 11.64 -34.58
CA LEU A 13 -21.10 10.77 -33.41
C LEU A 13 -22.47 10.32 -32.84
N GLY A 14 -23.55 10.95 -33.27
CA GLY A 14 -24.93 10.62 -32.89
C GLY A 14 -25.63 9.62 -33.82
N VAL A 15 -24.90 8.92 -34.68
CA VAL A 15 -25.46 7.85 -35.53
C VAL A 15 -25.86 6.63 -34.68
N TYR A 16 -26.74 5.79 -35.23
CA TYR A 16 -27.13 4.53 -34.59
C TYR A 16 -25.92 3.60 -34.38
N PRO A 17 -25.94 2.76 -33.32
CA PRO A 17 -24.81 1.89 -32.97
C PRO A 17 -24.29 1.04 -34.14
N GLU A 18 -25.17 0.54 -35.01
CA GLU A 18 -24.80 -0.31 -36.14
C GLU A 18 -23.97 0.42 -37.21
N ARG A 19 -23.98 1.76 -37.21
CA ARG A 19 -23.21 2.59 -38.13
C ARG A 19 -21.89 3.10 -37.54
N LEU A 20 -21.68 2.93 -36.23
CA LEU A 20 -20.45 3.39 -35.57
C LEU A 20 -19.19 2.73 -36.16
N PRO A 21 -19.16 1.41 -36.46
CA PRO A 21 -17.97 0.77 -37.04
C PRO A 21 -17.56 1.33 -38.42
N ASP A 22 -18.50 1.90 -39.19
CA ASP A 22 -18.20 2.49 -40.50
C ASP A 22 -17.74 3.95 -40.44
N VAL A 23 -18.07 4.62 -39.33
CA VAL A 23 -17.90 6.07 -39.12
C VAL A 23 -16.67 6.36 -38.27
N LEU A 24 -16.52 5.67 -37.13
CA LEU A 24 -15.47 5.93 -36.16
C LEU A 24 -14.05 5.78 -36.72
N PRO A 25 -13.72 4.79 -37.58
CA PRO A 25 -12.37 4.70 -38.15
C PRO A 25 -11.99 5.96 -38.94
N LYS A 26 -12.94 6.55 -39.69
CA LYS A 26 -12.73 7.78 -40.48
C LYS A 26 -12.63 9.03 -39.63
N VAL A 27 -13.32 9.04 -38.48
CA VAL A 27 -13.21 10.11 -37.49
C VAL A 27 -11.80 10.05 -36.87
N PHE A 28 -11.39 8.87 -36.40
CA PHE A 28 -10.10 8.66 -35.75
C PHE A 28 -8.91 8.89 -36.69
N GLU A 29 -9.03 8.56 -37.98
CA GLU A 29 -8.05 8.94 -39.00
C GLU A 29 -7.91 10.47 -39.13
N GLN A 30 -9.02 11.20 -39.23
CA GLN A 30 -8.98 12.67 -39.38
C GLN A 30 -8.54 13.40 -38.12
N LEU A 31 -8.81 12.87 -36.92
CA LEU A 31 -8.31 13.48 -35.67
C LEU A 31 -6.79 13.44 -35.55
N GLN A 32 -6.13 12.58 -36.34
CA GLN A 32 -4.67 12.51 -36.41
C GLN A 32 -4.07 13.50 -37.43
N ASP A 33 -4.89 14.19 -38.22
CA ASP A 33 -4.41 15.21 -39.16
C ASP A 33 -4.00 16.48 -38.41
N GLU A 34 -2.71 16.82 -38.50
CA GLU A 34 -2.13 18.01 -37.88
C GLU A 34 -2.76 19.33 -38.40
N ASN A 35 -3.40 19.29 -39.57
CA ASN A 35 -4.07 20.43 -40.20
C ASN A 35 -5.56 20.54 -39.86
N LEU A 36 -6.10 19.62 -39.04
CA LEU A 36 -7.49 19.72 -38.60
C LEU A 36 -7.70 21.04 -37.83
N GLU A 37 -8.80 21.73 -38.14
CA GLU A 37 -9.16 22.97 -37.45
C GLU A 37 -9.23 22.76 -35.92
N GLU A 38 -8.57 23.63 -35.16
CA GLU A 38 -8.48 23.56 -33.68
C GLU A 38 -9.84 23.32 -33.01
N MET A 39 -10.86 24.10 -33.40
CA MET A 39 -12.20 23.97 -32.84
C MET A 39 -12.88 22.66 -33.22
N ALA A 40 -12.60 22.11 -34.41
CA ALA A 40 -13.10 20.80 -34.81
C ALA A 40 -12.43 19.71 -33.97
N LEU A 41 -11.11 19.72 -33.85
CA LEU A 41 -10.35 18.79 -33.01
C LEU A 41 -10.88 18.79 -31.56
N HIS A 42 -10.97 19.97 -30.95
CA HIS A 42 -11.46 20.13 -29.58
C HIS A 42 -12.88 19.56 -29.43
N ASN A 43 -13.84 20.00 -30.26
CA ASN A 43 -15.24 19.61 -30.12
C ASN A 43 -15.46 18.11 -30.32
N TYR A 44 -14.72 17.46 -31.23
CA TYR A 44 -14.83 16.01 -31.45
C TYR A 44 -14.27 15.21 -30.28
N VAL A 45 -13.06 15.56 -29.80
CA VAL A 45 -12.42 14.82 -28.70
C VAL A 45 -13.21 14.98 -27.41
N VAL A 46 -13.68 16.19 -27.10
CA VAL A 46 -14.55 16.43 -25.94
C VAL A 46 -15.85 15.63 -26.06
N ALA A 47 -16.50 15.61 -27.22
CA ALA A 47 -17.73 14.84 -27.40
C ALA A 47 -17.51 13.33 -27.24
N ILE A 48 -16.38 12.79 -27.70
CA ILE A 48 -16.01 11.38 -27.48
C ILE A 48 -15.78 11.10 -25.99
N LYS A 49 -15.03 11.95 -25.30
CA LYS A 49 -14.82 11.85 -23.85
C LYS A 49 -16.15 11.89 -23.09
N ASP A 50 -17.02 12.84 -23.44
CA ASP A 50 -18.33 12.99 -22.80
C ASP A 50 -19.26 11.82 -23.10
N ARG A 51 -19.12 11.12 -24.24
CA ARG A 51 -19.85 9.87 -24.49
C ARG A 51 -19.48 8.79 -23.48
N PHE A 52 -18.19 8.66 -23.14
CA PHE A 52 -17.75 7.70 -22.12
C PHE A 52 -18.09 8.16 -20.69
N ALA A 53 -18.02 9.46 -20.42
CA ALA A 53 -18.33 10.00 -19.10
C ALA A 53 -19.83 9.95 -18.75
N ASN A 54 -20.72 10.08 -19.75
CA ASN A 54 -22.16 10.01 -19.59
C ASN A 54 -22.71 8.58 -19.62
N ASP A 55 -21.88 7.59 -19.30
CA ASP A 55 -22.32 6.21 -19.16
C ASP A 55 -23.39 6.11 -18.06
N SER A 56 -24.63 5.96 -18.50
CA SER A 56 -25.83 5.94 -17.66
C SER A 56 -26.10 4.62 -16.98
N ARG A 57 -25.20 3.63 -17.13
CA ARG A 57 -25.37 2.32 -16.53
C ARG A 57 -25.33 2.40 -14.99
N PRO A 58 -26.14 1.60 -14.28
CA PRO A 58 -26.12 1.60 -12.82
C PRO A 58 -24.71 1.24 -12.30
N MET A 59 -24.32 1.83 -11.17
CA MET A 59 -23.05 1.50 -10.51
C MET A 59 -22.91 -0.03 -10.35
N GLY A 60 -21.77 -0.57 -10.79
CA GLY A 60 -21.47 -2.01 -10.76
C GLY A 60 -21.70 -2.75 -12.08
N HIS A 61 -22.34 -2.14 -13.08
CA HIS A 61 -22.38 -2.72 -14.43
C HIS A 61 -21.10 -2.42 -15.20
N MET A 62 -20.23 -3.43 -15.29
CA MET A 62 -18.97 -3.40 -16.02
C MET A 62 -19.14 -3.88 -17.46
N GLY A 63 -18.29 -3.41 -18.37
CA GLY A 63 -18.30 -3.73 -19.80
C GLY A 63 -18.09 -2.50 -20.65
N PHE A 64 -17.56 -2.60 -21.87
CA PHE A 64 -17.76 -1.52 -22.83
C PHE A 64 -19.24 -1.48 -23.27
N ASP A 65 -19.79 -0.29 -23.47
CA ASP A 65 -21.10 -0.16 -24.12
C ASP A 65 -20.93 -0.24 -25.64
N SER A 66 -22.02 -0.22 -26.41
CA SER A 66 -21.93 -0.31 -27.87
C SER A 66 -21.06 0.76 -28.52
N PHE A 67 -20.92 1.94 -27.87
CA PHE A 67 -20.04 2.99 -28.37
C PHE A 67 -18.57 2.71 -28.00
N GLY A 68 -18.30 2.28 -26.77
CA GLY A 68 -16.99 1.85 -26.29
C GLY A 68 -16.41 0.69 -27.09
N GLU A 69 -17.21 -0.35 -27.35
CA GLU A 69 -16.81 -1.50 -28.18
C GLU A 69 -16.44 -1.03 -29.59
N ALA A 70 -17.35 -0.32 -30.26
CA ALA A 70 -17.11 0.18 -31.60
C ALA A 70 -15.91 1.14 -31.67
N ALA A 71 -15.72 1.99 -30.66
CA ALA A 71 -14.59 2.91 -30.58
C ALA A 71 -13.26 2.16 -30.39
N PHE A 72 -13.24 1.17 -29.51
CA PHE A 72 -12.07 0.32 -29.28
C PHE A 72 -11.68 -0.42 -30.57
N GLU A 73 -12.61 -1.13 -31.19
CA GLU A 73 -12.38 -1.85 -32.45
C GLU A 73 -11.96 -0.95 -33.62
N SER A 74 -12.40 0.32 -33.60
CA SER A 74 -12.10 1.28 -34.66
C SER A 74 -10.74 1.97 -34.51
N GLY A 75 -9.96 1.66 -33.46
CA GLY A 75 -8.62 2.22 -33.25
C GLY A 75 -8.63 3.55 -32.50
N ILE A 76 -9.49 3.71 -31.49
CA ILE A 76 -9.50 4.92 -30.65
C ILE A 76 -8.16 5.14 -29.92
N VAL A 77 -7.49 4.06 -29.48
CA VAL A 77 -6.26 4.16 -28.68
C VAL A 77 -5.13 4.87 -29.44
N PRO A 78 -4.68 4.41 -30.63
CA PRO A 78 -3.63 5.09 -31.38
C PRO A 78 -4.02 6.53 -31.74
N ALA A 79 -5.31 6.77 -32.08
CA ALA A 79 -5.78 8.10 -32.42
C ALA A 79 -5.72 9.08 -31.24
N MET A 80 -6.22 8.68 -30.07
CA MET A 80 -6.22 9.54 -28.89
C MET A 80 -4.81 9.76 -28.35
N LEU A 81 -3.95 8.73 -28.34
CA LEU A 81 -2.56 8.90 -27.91
C LEU A 81 -1.77 9.81 -28.86
N LYS A 82 -2.04 9.78 -30.17
CA LYS A 82 -1.46 10.73 -31.13
C LYS A 82 -1.90 12.17 -30.85
N VAL A 83 -3.19 12.41 -30.59
CA VAL A 83 -3.70 13.74 -30.20
C VAL A 83 -3.08 14.20 -28.88
N THR A 84 -2.92 13.29 -27.92
CA THR A 84 -2.28 13.55 -26.63
C THR A 84 -0.81 13.99 -26.79
N GLN A 85 -0.11 13.56 -27.84
CA GLN A 85 1.28 13.94 -28.10
C GLN A 85 1.45 15.34 -28.74
N ASP A 86 0.36 16.06 -29.05
CA ASP A 86 0.45 17.42 -29.57
C ASP A 86 1.23 18.35 -28.60
N PRO A 87 2.33 18.98 -29.03
CA PRO A 87 3.14 19.83 -28.17
C PRO A 87 2.57 21.24 -27.97
N ARG A 88 1.51 21.62 -28.70
CA ARG A 88 0.89 22.96 -28.61
C ARG A 88 0.17 23.12 -27.27
N THR A 89 0.27 24.33 -26.71
CA THR A 89 -0.21 24.65 -25.35
C THR A 89 -1.31 25.71 -25.33
N ASP A 90 -1.78 26.15 -26.50
CA ASP A 90 -2.96 27.00 -26.59
C ASP A 90 -4.22 26.26 -26.07
N PRO A 91 -5.28 26.99 -25.69
CA PRO A 91 -6.43 26.39 -25.02
C PRO A 91 -7.10 25.26 -25.80
N GLY A 92 -7.31 25.39 -27.12
CA GLY A 92 -8.00 24.37 -27.91
C GLY A 92 -7.20 23.08 -27.99
N HIS A 93 -5.91 23.16 -28.37
CA HIS A 93 -5.04 21.99 -28.45
C HIS A 93 -4.75 21.39 -27.07
N GLY A 94 -4.50 22.21 -26.04
CA GLY A 94 -4.28 21.73 -24.68
C GLY A 94 -5.49 21.00 -24.10
N LEU A 95 -6.71 21.53 -24.31
CA LEU A 95 -7.94 20.86 -23.87
C LEU A 95 -8.25 19.61 -24.68
N ALA A 96 -7.97 19.60 -25.99
CA ALA A 96 -8.13 18.41 -26.83
C ALA A 96 -7.16 17.31 -26.40
N SER A 97 -5.88 17.62 -26.24
CA SER A 97 -4.83 16.71 -25.76
C SER A 97 -5.17 16.14 -24.38
N TYR A 98 -5.71 16.97 -23.46
CA TYR A 98 -6.20 16.55 -22.15
C TYR A 98 -7.38 15.58 -22.29
N SER A 99 -8.40 15.96 -23.04
CA SER A 99 -9.62 15.17 -23.19
C SER A 99 -9.38 13.83 -23.89
N ALA A 100 -8.40 13.77 -24.81
CA ALA A 100 -8.00 12.54 -25.47
C ALA A 100 -7.44 11.52 -24.46
N LEU A 101 -6.53 11.94 -23.58
CA LEU A 101 -5.97 11.04 -22.56
C LEU A 101 -7.00 10.70 -21.47
N ASP A 102 -7.82 11.65 -21.06
CA ASP A 102 -8.89 11.43 -20.08
C ASP A 102 -9.95 10.43 -20.59
N SER A 103 -10.22 10.42 -21.91
CA SER A 103 -11.11 9.42 -22.52
C SER A 103 -10.59 7.97 -22.34
N MET A 104 -9.27 7.77 -22.34
CA MET A 104 -8.68 6.45 -22.06
C MET A 104 -8.87 6.04 -20.59
N ILE A 105 -8.83 7.02 -19.67
CA ILE A 105 -9.13 6.76 -18.24
C ILE A 105 -10.58 6.29 -18.08
N HIS A 106 -11.52 6.90 -18.79
CA HIS A 106 -12.91 6.46 -18.75
C HIS A 106 -13.09 5.02 -19.24
N LEU A 107 -12.45 4.64 -20.36
CA LEU A 107 -12.48 3.26 -20.84
C LEU A 107 -11.83 2.28 -19.83
N MET A 108 -10.69 2.64 -19.23
CA MET A 108 -10.06 1.82 -18.19
C MET A 108 -10.97 1.58 -16.98
N ARG A 109 -11.92 2.49 -16.70
CA ARG A 109 -12.85 2.37 -15.57
C ARG A 109 -14.12 1.61 -15.89
N THR A 110 -14.61 1.65 -17.12
CA THR A 110 -15.89 1.04 -17.48
C THR A 110 -15.75 -0.41 -17.96
N GLY A 111 -14.60 -0.80 -18.52
CA GLY A 111 -14.40 -2.15 -19.05
C GLY A 111 -14.41 -3.25 -17.97
N THR A 112 -14.83 -4.46 -18.36
CA THR A 112 -14.59 -5.70 -17.61
C THR A 112 -13.08 -5.99 -17.46
N ALA A 113 -12.72 -6.96 -16.62
CA ALA A 113 -11.33 -7.35 -16.43
C ALA A 113 -10.62 -7.74 -17.74
N ASP A 114 -11.32 -8.44 -18.65
CA ASP A 114 -10.76 -8.87 -19.93
C ASP A 114 -10.61 -7.70 -20.91
N GLU A 115 -11.61 -6.83 -21.01
CA GLU A 115 -11.54 -5.61 -21.83
C GLU A 115 -10.46 -4.66 -21.34
N ARG A 116 -10.30 -4.47 -20.02
CA ARG A 116 -9.21 -3.66 -19.44
C ARG A 116 -7.84 -4.21 -19.80
N ARG A 117 -7.66 -5.54 -19.80
CA ARG A 117 -6.40 -6.18 -20.24
C ARG A 117 -6.17 -6.02 -21.74
N ALA A 118 -7.22 -6.12 -22.56
CA ALA A 118 -7.12 -5.88 -24.01
C ALA A 118 -6.74 -4.42 -24.29
N LEU A 119 -7.42 -3.47 -23.66
CA LEU A 119 -7.13 -2.05 -23.72
C LEU A 119 -5.70 -1.72 -23.25
N LEU A 120 -5.26 -2.27 -22.11
CA LEU A 120 -3.90 -2.06 -21.63
C LEU A 120 -2.86 -2.53 -22.65
N LYS A 121 -3.05 -3.69 -23.29
CA LYS A 121 -2.11 -4.18 -24.32
C LYS A 121 -1.99 -3.21 -25.48
N GLU A 122 -3.10 -2.64 -25.94
CA GLU A 122 -3.09 -1.65 -27.03
C GLU A 122 -2.46 -0.33 -26.58
N LEU A 123 -2.75 0.14 -25.37
CA LEU A 123 -2.12 1.32 -24.78
C LEU A 123 -0.59 1.15 -24.64
N LEU A 124 -0.14 -0.03 -24.20
CA LEU A 124 1.28 -0.35 -24.10
C LEU A 124 1.96 -0.44 -25.47
N ALA A 125 1.28 -1.01 -26.47
CA ALA A 125 1.79 -1.05 -27.85
C ALA A 125 1.93 0.33 -28.49
N ASN A 126 1.30 1.36 -27.91
CA ASN A 126 1.35 2.76 -28.33
C ASN A 126 2.03 3.66 -27.28
N ASP A 127 2.92 3.08 -26.46
CA ASP A 127 3.83 3.80 -25.55
C ASP A 127 3.13 4.70 -24.50
N VAL A 128 1.93 4.33 -24.03
CA VAL A 128 1.17 5.15 -23.05
C VAL A 128 2.01 5.54 -21.82
N VAL A 129 2.89 4.64 -21.36
CA VAL A 129 3.73 4.87 -20.18
C VAL A 129 4.73 5.99 -20.46
N GLU A 130 5.47 5.93 -21.57
CA GLU A 130 6.44 6.97 -21.95
C GLU A 130 5.75 8.30 -22.25
N ILE A 131 4.56 8.27 -22.86
CA ILE A 131 3.73 9.46 -23.07
C ILE A 131 3.37 10.08 -21.72
N CYS A 132 2.95 9.29 -20.73
CA CYS A 132 2.63 9.82 -19.41
C CYS A 132 3.88 10.33 -18.69
N ILE A 133 4.99 9.60 -18.72
CA ILE A 133 6.25 9.99 -18.07
C ILE A 133 6.75 11.33 -18.62
N SER A 134 6.74 11.53 -19.94
CA SER A 134 7.10 12.81 -20.55
C SER A 134 6.13 13.94 -20.18
N LYS A 135 4.84 13.64 -20.01
CA LYS A 135 3.83 14.63 -19.61
C LYS A 135 3.88 15.05 -18.14
N ILE A 136 4.54 14.30 -17.27
CA ILE A 136 4.76 14.75 -15.87
C ILE A 136 5.58 16.04 -15.83
N ASP A 137 6.44 16.27 -16.83
CA ASP A 137 7.23 17.51 -16.94
C ASP A 137 6.58 18.57 -17.82
N HIS A 138 5.35 18.34 -18.30
CA HIS A 138 4.69 19.18 -19.31
C HIS A 138 4.56 20.65 -18.88
N PRO A 139 4.62 21.63 -19.81
CA PRO A 139 4.47 23.06 -19.49
C PRO A 139 3.11 23.48 -18.92
N LEU A 140 2.10 22.60 -18.99
CA LEU A 140 0.75 22.83 -18.47
C LEU A 140 0.46 21.92 -17.28
N ALA A 141 -0.01 22.50 -16.18
CA ALA A 141 -0.30 21.80 -14.93
C ALA A 141 -1.38 20.73 -15.08
N ILE A 142 -2.38 20.94 -15.94
CA ILE A 142 -3.45 19.95 -16.19
C ILE A 142 -2.91 18.65 -16.79
N HIS A 143 -1.87 18.72 -17.62
CA HIS A 143 -1.27 17.54 -18.24
C HIS A 143 -0.39 16.77 -17.27
N ARG A 144 0.35 17.47 -16.41
CA ARG A 144 1.13 16.83 -15.34
C ARG A 144 0.21 16.01 -14.43
N GLN A 145 -0.88 16.62 -13.96
CA GLN A 145 -1.87 15.95 -13.13
C GLN A 145 -2.55 14.78 -13.86
N LEU A 146 -2.94 14.96 -15.13
CA LEU A 146 -3.61 13.93 -15.89
C LEU A 146 -2.69 12.73 -16.17
N ALA A 147 -1.42 12.97 -16.46
CA ALA A 147 -0.43 11.92 -16.65
C ALA A 147 -0.28 11.06 -15.39
N THR A 148 -0.13 11.70 -14.23
CA THR A 148 -0.07 11.00 -12.93
C THR A 148 -1.34 10.20 -12.65
N ASN A 149 -2.51 10.79 -12.93
CA ASN A 149 -3.79 10.07 -12.80
C ASN A 149 -3.87 8.89 -13.78
N THR A 150 -3.39 9.03 -15.01
CA THR A 150 -3.39 7.95 -16.00
C THR A 150 -2.51 6.79 -15.53
N ILE A 151 -1.29 7.06 -15.06
CA ILE A 151 -0.40 6.03 -14.50
C ILE A 151 -1.05 5.34 -13.30
N ARG A 152 -1.72 6.09 -12.42
CA ARG A 152 -2.51 5.50 -11.32
C ARG A 152 -3.56 4.52 -11.83
N ASN A 153 -4.38 4.91 -12.82
CA ASN A 153 -5.44 4.02 -13.34
C ASN A 153 -4.85 2.80 -14.06
N LEU A 154 -3.75 2.98 -14.80
CA LEU A 154 -3.01 1.88 -15.42
C LEU A 154 -2.51 0.90 -14.35
N ALA A 155 -1.83 1.39 -13.31
CA ALA A 155 -1.25 0.60 -12.22
C ALA A 155 -2.31 -0.11 -11.37
N SER A 156 -3.26 0.66 -10.84
CA SER A 156 -4.14 0.18 -9.77
C SER A 156 -5.45 -0.42 -10.27
N GLU A 157 -5.90 -0.05 -11.47
CA GLU A 157 -7.22 -0.44 -12.01
C GLU A 157 -7.13 -1.27 -13.30
N SER A 158 -6.01 -1.23 -14.01
CA SER A 158 -5.83 -1.88 -15.33
C SER A 158 -4.63 -2.83 -15.41
N PHE A 159 -4.12 -3.33 -14.28
CA PHE A 159 -3.13 -4.41 -14.24
C PHE A 159 -1.74 -4.09 -14.82
N LEU A 160 -1.35 -2.81 -14.95
CA LEU A 160 -0.06 -2.44 -15.56
C LEU A 160 1.13 -3.17 -14.95
N GLY A 161 1.15 -3.36 -13.62
CA GLY A 161 2.24 -4.07 -12.94
C GLY A 161 2.52 -5.47 -13.52
N GLU A 162 1.52 -6.17 -14.06
CA GLU A 162 1.66 -7.50 -14.71
C GLU A 162 2.54 -7.49 -15.96
N TYR A 163 2.67 -6.33 -16.61
CA TYR A 163 3.35 -6.20 -17.91
C TYR A 163 4.72 -5.52 -17.82
N LEU A 164 5.08 -4.99 -16.65
CA LEU A 164 6.32 -4.26 -16.47
C LEU A 164 7.48 -5.13 -16.00
N THR A 165 8.65 -4.88 -16.57
CA THR A 165 9.93 -5.34 -16.01
C THR A 165 10.23 -4.64 -14.68
N SER A 166 11.10 -5.23 -13.86
CA SER A 166 11.56 -4.64 -12.59
C SER A 166 12.22 -3.27 -12.81
N LYS A 167 12.97 -3.11 -13.91
CA LYS A 167 13.54 -1.83 -14.33
C LYS A 167 12.47 -0.77 -14.61
N GLN A 168 11.51 -1.05 -15.50
CA GLN A 168 10.45 -0.10 -15.84
C GLN A 168 9.63 0.32 -14.62
N THR A 169 9.28 -0.64 -13.76
CA THR A 169 8.59 -0.35 -12.50
C THR A 169 9.43 0.59 -11.64
N SER A 170 10.73 0.33 -11.52
CA SER A 170 11.62 1.20 -10.77
C SER A 170 11.70 2.63 -11.36
N ASP A 171 11.81 2.76 -12.67
CA ASP A 171 11.91 4.05 -13.36
C ASP A 171 10.63 4.89 -13.15
N ILE A 172 9.46 4.25 -13.26
CA ILE A 172 8.17 4.89 -12.95
C ILE A 172 8.11 5.31 -11.48
N MET A 173 8.53 4.45 -10.55
CA MET A 173 8.51 4.76 -9.12
C MET A 173 9.40 5.96 -8.78
N VAL A 174 10.60 6.04 -9.35
CA VAL A 174 11.49 7.20 -9.18
C VAL A 174 10.81 8.47 -9.69
N LYS A 175 10.25 8.44 -10.90
CA LYS A 175 9.58 9.62 -11.49
C LYS A 175 8.37 10.08 -10.68
N MET A 176 7.58 9.13 -10.14
CA MET A 176 6.47 9.43 -9.24
C MET A 176 6.95 10.05 -7.93
N CYS A 177 8.03 9.54 -7.34
CA CYS A 177 8.63 10.12 -6.13
C CYS A 177 9.17 11.53 -6.36
N GLU A 178 9.82 11.79 -7.50
CA GLU A 178 10.28 13.13 -7.85
C GLU A 178 9.11 14.11 -7.98
N PHE A 179 8.04 13.70 -8.67
CA PHE A 179 6.82 14.50 -8.79
C PHE A 179 6.17 14.75 -7.43
N LEU A 180 6.13 13.74 -6.54
CA LEU A 180 5.62 13.87 -5.18
C LEU A 180 6.36 14.97 -4.39
N LEU A 181 7.67 15.10 -4.60
CA LEU A 181 8.55 16.00 -3.85
C LEU A 181 8.72 17.40 -4.50
N GLU A 182 8.19 17.64 -5.71
CA GLU A 182 8.38 18.89 -6.46
C GLU A 182 7.74 20.11 -5.76
N GLY A 183 6.57 19.94 -5.17
CA GLY A 183 5.79 20.99 -4.52
C GLY A 183 4.86 21.77 -5.48
N PRO A 184 3.99 22.65 -4.94
CA PRO A 184 2.90 23.25 -5.71
C PRO A 184 3.29 24.50 -6.52
N ASP A 185 4.52 24.99 -6.42
CA ASP A 185 4.93 26.31 -6.96
C ASP A 185 4.70 26.43 -8.47
N PHE A 186 4.97 25.36 -9.23
CA PHE A 186 4.69 25.32 -10.66
C PHE A 186 3.19 25.53 -10.96
N TYR A 187 2.33 24.83 -10.23
CA TYR A 187 0.87 24.92 -10.37
C TYR A 187 0.37 26.32 -10.01
N VAL A 188 0.87 26.90 -8.92
CA VAL A 188 0.54 28.27 -8.50
C VAL A 188 0.94 29.28 -9.58
N LYS A 189 2.14 29.14 -10.17
CA LYS A 189 2.62 30.02 -11.25
C LYS A 189 1.73 29.93 -12.49
N GLN A 190 1.36 28.72 -12.90
CA GLN A 190 0.48 28.47 -14.04
C GLN A 190 -0.92 29.08 -13.84
N MET A 191 -1.50 28.90 -12.65
CA MET A 191 -2.84 29.40 -12.33
C MET A 191 -2.90 30.92 -12.11
N LYS A 192 -1.75 31.57 -11.87
CA LYS A 192 -1.65 33.02 -11.72
C LYS A 192 -1.43 33.74 -13.07
N HIS A 193 -0.89 33.05 -14.06
CA HIS A 193 -0.49 33.64 -15.33
C HIS A 193 -1.67 33.73 -16.31
N ARG A 194 -1.82 34.87 -17.00
CA ARG A 194 -3.02 35.16 -17.82
C ARG A 194 -3.21 34.20 -18.98
N GLU A 195 -2.11 33.78 -19.61
CA GLU A 195 -2.13 32.89 -20.78
C GLU A 195 -2.45 31.43 -20.42
N THR A 196 -2.37 31.06 -19.14
CA THR A 196 -2.49 29.67 -18.68
C THR A 196 -3.57 29.49 -17.61
N THR A 197 -4.16 30.57 -17.10
CA THR A 197 -5.26 30.55 -16.11
C THR A 197 -6.51 29.84 -16.63
N TRP A 198 -6.71 29.76 -17.95
CA TRP A 198 -7.84 29.04 -18.55
C TRP A 198 -7.91 27.57 -18.06
N GLN A 199 -6.77 26.96 -17.71
CA GLN A 199 -6.67 25.62 -17.12
C GLN A 199 -7.52 25.44 -15.86
N SER A 200 -7.79 26.54 -15.15
CA SER A 200 -8.64 26.56 -13.97
C SER A 200 -10.02 25.94 -14.24
N CYS A 201 -10.59 26.05 -15.45
CA CYS A 201 -11.89 25.43 -15.73
C CYS A 201 -11.90 23.91 -15.45
N LEU A 202 -10.80 23.20 -15.71
CA LEU A 202 -10.64 21.77 -15.40
C LEU A 202 -10.32 21.50 -13.93
N CYS A 203 -9.67 22.44 -13.24
CA CYS A 203 -9.32 22.29 -11.82
C CYS A 203 -10.50 22.59 -10.87
N PHE A 204 -11.38 23.51 -11.24
CA PHE A 204 -12.47 24.03 -10.39
C PHE A 204 -13.87 23.60 -10.84
N GLY A 205 -14.02 23.14 -12.09
CA GLY A 205 -15.33 22.93 -12.72
C GLY A 205 -16.07 24.24 -13.03
N ASN A 206 -15.41 25.40 -12.94
CA ASN A 206 -16.01 26.71 -13.19
C ASN A 206 -15.21 27.46 -14.26
N HIS A 207 -15.91 27.86 -15.32
CA HIS A 207 -15.42 28.84 -16.28
C HIS A 207 -15.35 30.21 -15.59
N ASP A 208 -14.34 31.04 -15.91
CA ASP A 208 -14.15 32.40 -15.39
C ASP A 208 -13.62 32.57 -13.95
N THR A 209 -12.89 31.57 -13.42
CA THR A 209 -12.18 31.75 -12.14
C THR A 209 -11.04 32.77 -12.29
N SER A 210 -10.99 33.77 -11.40
CA SER A 210 -9.92 34.79 -11.44
C SER A 210 -8.54 34.17 -11.15
N PRO A 211 -7.44 34.67 -11.76
CA PRO A 211 -6.09 34.13 -11.54
C PRO A 211 -5.68 34.08 -10.06
N THR A 212 -6.09 35.07 -9.27
CA THR A 212 -5.80 35.11 -7.83
C THR A 212 -6.48 33.96 -7.08
N LYS A 213 -7.77 33.72 -7.36
CA LYS A 213 -8.51 32.62 -6.75
C LYS A 213 -7.97 31.27 -7.23
N ALA A 214 -7.66 31.17 -8.53
CA ALA A 214 -7.10 29.98 -9.13
C ALA A 214 -5.76 29.59 -8.47
N ALA A 215 -4.86 30.57 -8.31
CA ALA A 215 -3.57 30.37 -7.66
C ALA A 215 -3.67 29.97 -6.18
N GLN A 216 -4.70 30.42 -5.45
CA GLN A 216 -4.90 30.06 -4.03
C GLN A 216 -5.34 28.60 -3.82
N TYR A 217 -6.01 28.01 -4.79
CA TYR A 217 -6.45 26.60 -4.75
C TYR A 217 -5.50 25.66 -5.49
N ALA A 218 -4.64 26.17 -6.38
CA ALA A 218 -3.64 25.39 -7.09
C ALA A 218 -2.85 24.40 -6.20
N PRO A 219 -2.46 24.74 -4.95
CA PRO A 219 -1.81 23.79 -4.05
C PRO A 219 -2.67 22.56 -3.70
N ARG A 220 -4.00 22.73 -3.58
CA ARG A 220 -4.93 21.62 -3.37
C ARG A 220 -5.00 20.71 -4.59
N TYR A 221 -5.07 21.30 -5.79
CA TYR A 221 -5.09 20.51 -7.03
C TYR A 221 -3.79 19.72 -7.22
N TYR A 222 -2.63 20.32 -6.91
CA TYR A 222 -1.35 19.62 -6.86
C TYR A 222 -1.37 18.48 -5.83
N ALA A 223 -1.86 18.72 -4.61
CA ALA A 223 -1.90 17.68 -3.56
C ALA A 223 -2.77 16.46 -3.96
N MET A 224 -3.85 16.68 -4.71
CA MET A 224 -4.64 15.57 -5.28
C MET A 224 -3.84 14.78 -6.33
N ALA A 225 -3.03 15.46 -7.16
CA ALA A 225 -2.11 14.80 -8.09
C ALA A 225 -0.99 14.06 -7.36
N GLN A 226 -0.47 14.64 -6.28
CA GLN A 226 0.51 14.04 -5.38
C GLN A 226 -0.03 12.71 -4.82
N GLU A 227 -1.25 12.69 -4.28
CA GLU A 227 -1.88 11.45 -3.81
C GLU A 227 -2.04 10.41 -4.94
N ASN A 228 -2.38 10.84 -6.16
CA ASN A 228 -2.43 9.93 -7.32
C ASN A 228 -1.07 9.30 -7.63
N ALA A 229 0.04 10.03 -7.49
CA ALA A 229 1.38 9.48 -7.69
C ALA A 229 1.71 8.40 -6.65
N ALA A 230 1.35 8.63 -5.38
CA ALA A 230 1.53 7.63 -4.33
C ALA A 230 0.70 6.37 -4.63
N TRP A 231 -0.56 6.52 -5.04
CA TRP A 231 -1.41 5.39 -5.44
C TRP A 231 -0.91 4.67 -6.70
N ALA A 232 -0.30 5.38 -7.64
CA ALA A 232 0.33 4.77 -8.81
C ALA A 232 1.46 3.83 -8.40
N ILE A 233 2.37 4.30 -7.53
CA ILE A 233 3.45 3.47 -6.98
C ILE A 233 2.87 2.25 -6.24
N HIS A 234 1.87 2.48 -5.38
CA HIS A 234 1.21 1.41 -4.64
C HIS A 234 0.57 0.37 -5.58
N GLY A 235 -0.13 0.78 -6.64
CA GLY A 235 -0.76 -0.10 -7.61
C GLY A 235 0.21 -1.02 -8.37
N LEU A 236 1.45 -0.58 -8.58
CA LEU A 236 2.49 -1.39 -9.22
C LEU A 236 2.90 -2.60 -8.36
N LEU A 237 2.80 -2.47 -7.04
CA LEU A 237 3.22 -3.49 -6.08
C LEU A 237 2.05 -4.27 -5.46
N CYS A 238 0.95 -3.60 -5.16
CA CYS A 238 -0.25 -4.19 -4.55
C CYS A 238 -1.17 -4.79 -5.63
N ARG A 239 -0.74 -5.93 -6.17
CA ARG A 239 -1.42 -6.69 -7.23
C ARG A 239 -1.59 -8.15 -6.84
N ALA A 240 -2.49 -8.85 -7.53
CA ALA A 240 -2.73 -10.27 -7.36
C ALA A 240 -2.49 -11.01 -8.71
N PRO A 241 -1.51 -11.93 -8.80
CA PRO A 241 -0.62 -12.37 -7.72
C PRO A 241 0.41 -11.29 -7.31
N PRO A 242 0.89 -11.29 -6.05
CA PRO A 242 1.91 -10.35 -5.58
C PRO A 242 3.24 -10.49 -6.36
N PRO A 243 4.04 -9.42 -6.52
CA PRO A 243 5.37 -9.51 -7.09
C PRO A 243 6.25 -10.48 -6.27
N SER A 244 7.10 -11.26 -6.95
CA SER A 244 8.08 -12.13 -6.29
C SER A 244 9.13 -11.33 -5.52
N MET A 245 9.80 -11.97 -4.55
CA MET A 245 10.89 -11.32 -3.81
C MET A 245 12.01 -10.86 -4.75
N GLN A 246 12.37 -11.68 -5.74
CA GLN A 246 13.40 -11.36 -6.73
C GLN A 246 13.05 -10.09 -7.53
N TYR A 247 11.79 -9.94 -7.94
CA TYR A 247 11.34 -8.75 -8.65
C TYR A 247 11.48 -7.47 -7.80
N ARG A 248 11.18 -7.54 -6.49
CA ARG A 248 11.32 -6.42 -5.54
C ARG A 248 12.78 -6.06 -5.30
N TYR A 249 13.63 -7.07 -5.14
CA TYR A 249 15.08 -6.88 -5.05
C TYR A 249 15.62 -6.15 -6.28
N GLU A 250 15.23 -6.60 -7.47
CA GLU A 250 15.64 -5.97 -8.72
C GLU A 250 15.15 -4.52 -8.83
N ILE A 251 13.92 -4.19 -8.44
CA ILE A 251 13.46 -2.79 -8.42
C ILE A 251 14.45 -1.92 -7.63
N LEU A 252 14.82 -2.35 -6.42
CA LEU A 252 15.69 -1.57 -5.54
C LEU A 252 17.15 -1.51 -6.01
N THR A 253 17.62 -2.48 -6.79
CA THR A 253 18.99 -2.48 -7.32
C THR A 253 19.12 -1.71 -8.64
N HIS A 254 18.06 -1.63 -9.45
CA HIS A 254 18.08 -0.84 -10.68
C HIS A 254 18.24 0.65 -10.41
N ASN A 255 17.49 1.21 -9.45
CA ASN A 255 17.61 2.62 -9.04
C ASN A 255 17.83 2.73 -7.51
N PRO A 256 19.09 2.70 -7.04
CA PRO A 256 19.42 2.73 -5.62
C PRO A 256 18.92 3.98 -4.87
N GLU A 257 18.64 5.08 -5.55
CA GLU A 257 18.08 6.33 -5.01
C GLU A 257 16.59 6.22 -4.66
N LEU A 258 15.89 5.22 -5.21
CA LEU A 258 14.47 5.01 -4.95
C LEU A 258 14.16 4.86 -3.46
N LEU A 259 14.99 4.12 -2.72
CA LEU A 259 14.75 3.89 -1.30
C LEU A 259 14.83 5.20 -0.48
N PRO A 260 15.91 6.02 -0.58
CA PRO A 260 15.93 7.37 -0.02
C PRO A 260 14.73 8.24 -0.42
N LEU A 261 14.33 8.22 -1.71
CA LEU A 261 13.21 8.99 -2.21
C LEU A 261 11.88 8.57 -1.56
N LEU A 262 11.64 7.26 -1.40
CA LEU A 262 10.44 6.75 -0.71
C LEU A 262 10.41 7.21 0.75
N PHE A 263 11.54 7.16 1.47
CA PHE A 263 11.60 7.69 2.84
C PHE A 263 11.34 9.19 2.90
N GLN A 264 11.81 9.98 1.93
CA GLN A 264 11.47 11.41 1.84
C GLN A 264 9.98 11.62 1.55
N CYS A 265 9.39 10.83 0.66
CA CYS A 265 7.96 10.89 0.36
C CYS A 265 7.09 10.53 1.57
N ALA A 266 7.52 9.57 2.40
CA ALA A 266 6.85 9.22 3.66
C ALA A 266 6.88 10.34 4.72
N LEU A 267 7.75 11.36 4.54
CA LEU A 267 7.89 12.52 5.43
C LEU A 267 7.16 13.77 4.89
N VAL A 268 6.43 13.66 3.79
CA VAL A 268 5.61 14.78 3.28
C VAL A 268 4.56 15.15 4.32
N ALA A 269 4.63 16.37 4.83
CA ALA A 269 3.72 16.87 5.85
C ALA A 269 2.32 17.15 5.27
N ARG A 270 1.28 16.99 6.10
CA ARG A 270 -0.07 17.45 5.75
C ARG A 270 -0.12 18.97 5.75
N HIS A 271 -0.85 19.53 4.79
CA HIS A 271 -0.94 20.97 4.60
C HIS A 271 -2.38 21.49 4.70
N PRO A 272 -2.60 22.77 5.07
CA PRO A 272 -3.95 23.33 5.26
C PRO A 272 -4.85 23.31 4.02
N TRP A 273 -4.31 23.21 2.81
CA TRP A 273 -5.09 23.14 1.57
C TRP A 273 -5.64 21.72 1.27
N TYR A 274 -5.02 20.69 1.84
CA TYR A 274 -5.39 19.28 1.66
C TYR A 274 -5.04 18.44 2.91
N PRO A 275 -5.68 18.73 4.07
CA PRO A 275 -5.38 18.06 5.33
C PRO A 275 -5.79 16.57 5.37
N GLU A 276 -6.60 16.12 4.42
CA GLU A 276 -7.00 14.72 4.27
C GLU A 276 -5.97 13.86 3.51
N SER A 277 -4.79 14.41 3.20
CA SER A 277 -3.76 13.71 2.43
C SER A 277 -3.37 12.36 3.05
N GLN A 278 -3.20 11.38 2.15
CA GLN A 278 -2.83 9.99 2.46
C GLN A 278 -1.39 9.64 2.06
N VAL A 279 -0.64 10.61 1.52
CA VAL A 279 0.66 10.35 0.87
C VAL A 279 1.62 9.62 1.79
N ASP A 280 1.75 10.05 3.05
CA ASP A 280 2.62 9.42 4.05
C ASP A 280 2.23 7.95 4.29
N GLY A 281 0.94 7.68 4.51
CA GLY A 281 0.38 6.34 4.73
C GLY A 281 0.61 5.40 3.55
N ILE A 282 0.26 5.85 2.34
CA ILE A 282 0.39 5.05 1.11
C ILE A 282 1.87 4.73 0.85
N ILE A 283 2.78 5.70 1.05
CA ILE A 283 4.20 5.46 0.84
C ILE A 283 4.77 4.52 1.91
N CYS A 284 4.29 4.58 3.16
CA CYS A 284 4.63 3.58 4.17
C CYS A 284 4.15 2.16 3.78
N GLU A 285 2.95 2.04 3.19
CA GLU A 285 2.46 0.78 2.61
C GLU A 285 3.37 0.30 1.47
N VAL A 286 3.80 1.19 0.57
CA VAL A 286 4.74 0.90 -0.54
C VAL A 286 6.09 0.39 -0.02
N ILE A 287 6.69 1.08 0.95
CA ILE A 287 7.94 0.64 1.58
C ILE A 287 7.69 -0.76 2.15
N THR A 288 6.61 -0.96 2.89
CA THR A 288 6.31 -2.27 3.46
C THR A 288 6.15 -3.36 2.41
N LEU A 289 5.48 -3.09 1.28
CA LEU A 289 5.32 -4.02 0.15
C LEU A 289 6.66 -4.45 -0.45
N LEU A 290 7.65 -3.55 -0.54
CA LEU A 290 9.00 -3.89 -1.01
C LEU A 290 9.73 -4.84 -0.06
N PHE A 291 9.50 -4.68 1.25
CA PHE A 291 10.13 -5.48 2.32
C PHE A 291 9.22 -6.60 2.89
N TYR A 292 8.06 -6.85 2.27
CA TYR A 292 7.02 -7.71 2.84
C TYR A 292 7.40 -9.19 2.83
N VAL A 293 7.30 -9.85 3.98
CA VAL A 293 7.56 -11.29 4.14
C VAL A 293 6.50 -12.11 3.42
N SER A 294 6.88 -13.25 2.82
CA SER A 294 5.94 -14.17 2.18
C SER A 294 4.77 -14.52 3.13
N PRO A 295 3.50 -14.43 2.69
CA PRO A 295 2.34 -14.74 3.52
C PRO A 295 2.20 -16.25 3.76
N HIS A 296 3.14 -17.07 3.26
CA HIS A 296 3.23 -18.50 3.52
C HIS A 296 3.98 -18.84 4.80
N SER A 297 4.72 -17.90 5.39
CA SER A 297 5.50 -18.12 6.60
C SER A 297 5.03 -17.22 7.75
N VAL A 298 5.30 -17.66 8.98
CA VAL A 298 5.14 -16.86 10.19
C VAL A 298 6.53 -16.58 10.74
N PRO A 299 7.01 -15.33 10.77
CA PRO A 299 8.37 -15.06 11.21
C PRO A 299 8.58 -15.50 12.67
N GLY A 300 9.66 -16.24 12.93
CA GLY A 300 9.94 -16.88 14.22
C GLY A 300 9.43 -18.31 14.38
N VAL A 301 8.73 -18.87 13.38
CA VAL A 301 8.33 -20.29 13.36
C VAL A 301 9.28 -21.06 12.43
N ILE A 302 9.75 -22.22 12.87
CA ILE A 302 10.62 -23.08 12.06
C ILE A 302 9.81 -23.68 10.91
N ASP A 303 10.22 -23.40 9.67
CA ASP A 303 9.70 -24.09 8.49
C ASP A 303 10.27 -25.52 8.44
N ALA A 304 9.54 -26.46 9.04
CA ALA A 304 9.85 -27.89 9.02
C ALA A 304 9.27 -28.61 7.78
N VAL A 305 8.94 -27.86 6.73
CA VAL A 305 8.45 -28.42 5.46
C VAL A 305 9.63 -29.00 4.67
N ASP A 306 9.42 -30.12 3.98
CA ASP A 306 10.45 -30.79 3.16
C ASP A 306 10.25 -30.57 1.65
N GLY A 307 11.31 -30.80 0.87
CA GLY A 307 11.29 -30.83 -0.59
C GLY A 307 11.17 -29.44 -1.24
N VAL A 308 10.53 -29.38 -2.41
CA VAL A 308 10.45 -28.18 -3.27
C VAL A 308 9.86 -26.96 -2.54
N VAL A 309 8.89 -27.17 -1.64
CA VAL A 309 8.28 -26.08 -0.88
C VAL A 309 9.30 -25.40 0.04
N LYS A 310 10.23 -26.17 0.61
CA LYS A 310 11.33 -25.67 1.43
C LYS A 310 12.34 -24.89 0.59
N GLU A 311 12.76 -25.47 -0.53
CA GLU A 311 13.72 -24.83 -1.44
C GLU A 311 13.23 -23.44 -1.88
N MET A 312 11.96 -23.33 -2.28
CA MET A 312 11.36 -22.02 -2.61
C MET A 312 11.33 -21.05 -1.43
N ALA A 313 11.04 -21.53 -0.22
CA ALA A 313 10.99 -20.69 0.97
C ALA A 313 12.39 -20.19 1.37
N ASP A 314 13.40 -21.04 1.25
CA ASP A 314 14.80 -20.71 1.52
C ASP A 314 15.34 -19.70 0.49
N GLU A 315 14.97 -19.85 -0.79
CA GLU A 315 15.26 -18.86 -1.84
C GLU A 315 14.61 -17.50 -1.55
N ASP A 316 13.30 -17.48 -1.27
CA ASP A 316 12.58 -16.26 -0.89
C ASP A 316 13.20 -15.60 0.35
N ARG A 317 13.60 -16.39 1.35
CA ARG A 317 14.29 -15.90 2.56
C ARG A 317 15.63 -15.26 2.23
N LYS A 318 16.43 -15.89 1.37
CA LYS A 318 17.74 -15.35 0.96
C LYS A 318 17.58 -14.01 0.26
N VAL A 319 16.66 -13.91 -0.69
CA VAL A 319 16.40 -12.65 -1.41
C VAL A 319 15.86 -11.58 -0.46
N MET A 320 14.96 -11.94 0.46
CA MET A 320 14.49 -11.03 1.50
C MET A 320 15.64 -10.46 2.35
N ILE A 321 16.59 -11.30 2.78
CA ILE A 321 17.78 -10.84 3.50
C ILE A 321 18.57 -9.85 2.63
N ASP A 322 18.76 -10.15 1.35
CA ASP A 322 19.50 -9.27 0.45
C ASP A 322 18.78 -7.93 0.19
N ILE A 323 17.44 -7.91 0.16
CA ILE A 323 16.63 -6.68 0.16
C ILE A 323 16.87 -5.86 1.44
N PHE A 324 16.80 -6.49 2.61
CA PHE A 324 17.01 -5.77 3.87
C PHE A 324 18.45 -5.26 4.03
N LYS A 325 19.45 -5.95 3.46
CA LYS A 325 20.82 -5.42 3.37
C LYS A 325 20.91 -4.13 2.55
N LEU A 326 20.06 -3.93 1.54
CA LEU A 326 20.02 -2.65 0.81
C LEU A 326 19.55 -1.49 1.70
N LEU A 327 18.68 -1.77 2.68
CA LEU A 327 18.25 -0.80 3.69
C LEU A 327 19.35 -0.57 4.72
N THR A 328 19.89 -1.64 5.34
CA THR A 328 20.88 -1.50 6.43
C THR A 328 22.23 -0.95 5.95
N ALA A 329 22.54 -1.08 4.66
CA ALA A 329 23.71 -0.45 4.05
C ALA A 329 23.59 1.08 3.92
N ARG A 330 22.41 1.66 4.11
CA ARG A 330 22.24 3.12 4.04
C ARG A 330 22.74 3.79 5.32
N PRO A 331 23.48 4.91 5.19
CA PRO A 331 23.83 5.73 6.35
C PRO A 331 22.56 6.17 7.05
N GLN A 332 22.53 6.03 8.39
CA GLN A 332 21.43 6.51 9.22
C GLN A 332 20.06 5.94 8.83
N TRP A 333 20.01 4.69 8.34
CA TRP A 333 18.73 4.02 8.03
C TRP A 333 17.77 3.96 9.23
N PRO A 334 18.21 3.80 10.51
CA PRO A 334 17.27 3.83 11.64
C PRO A 334 16.63 5.21 11.81
N GLU A 335 17.38 6.29 11.56
CA GLU A 335 16.88 7.66 11.62
C GLU A 335 15.77 7.89 10.60
N MET A 336 15.78 7.20 9.46
CA MET A 336 14.69 7.29 8.47
C MET A 336 13.36 6.76 9.03
N LEU A 337 13.37 5.59 9.69
CA LEU A 337 12.19 5.03 10.35
C LEU A 337 11.71 5.92 11.51
N ILE A 338 12.68 6.48 12.21
CA ILE A 338 12.46 7.34 13.37
C ILE A 338 11.89 8.70 12.99
N ALA A 339 12.30 9.25 11.86
CA ALA A 339 11.75 10.46 11.29
C ALA A 339 10.27 10.25 10.93
N ILE A 340 9.90 9.13 10.32
CA ILE A 340 8.49 8.80 10.01
C ILE A 340 7.68 8.74 11.30
N TRP A 341 8.18 8.01 12.30
CA TRP A 341 7.51 7.89 13.60
C TRP A 341 7.31 9.26 14.27
N ASN A 342 8.35 10.11 14.28
CA ASN A 342 8.26 11.45 14.85
C ASN A 342 7.29 12.34 14.07
N ASN A 343 7.24 12.25 12.74
CA ASN A 343 6.32 13.04 11.92
C ASN A 343 4.84 12.79 12.33
N ILE A 344 4.50 11.55 12.68
CA ILE A 344 3.16 11.18 13.18
C ILE A 344 2.92 11.75 14.59
N ASP A 345 3.91 11.64 15.47
CA ASP A 345 3.82 12.11 16.87
C ASP A 345 3.78 13.65 16.97
N ASP A 346 4.46 14.36 16.06
CA ASP A 346 4.53 15.82 16.02
C ASP A 346 3.23 16.46 15.49
N GLU A 347 2.48 15.73 14.66
CA GLU A 347 1.22 16.21 14.11
C GLU A 347 0.09 16.10 15.15
N ARG A 348 -0.46 17.22 15.60
CA ARG A 348 -1.49 17.25 16.65
C ARG A 348 -2.89 17.36 16.06
N TRP A 349 -3.86 16.69 16.68
CA TRP A 349 -5.26 16.73 16.23
C TRP A 349 -5.84 18.15 16.21
N GLN A 350 -5.39 19.04 17.12
CA GLN A 350 -5.83 20.43 17.16
C GLN A 350 -5.38 21.21 15.91
N ASP A 351 -4.18 20.91 15.42
CA ASP A 351 -3.63 21.52 14.21
C ASP A 351 -4.41 21.02 13.00
N LEU A 352 -4.66 19.71 12.92
CA LEU A 352 -5.51 19.09 11.88
C LEU A 352 -6.93 19.68 11.85
N LYS A 353 -7.55 19.91 13.01
CA LYS A 353 -8.87 20.55 13.10
C LYS A 353 -8.84 21.99 12.60
N THR A 354 -7.75 22.71 12.87
CA THR A 354 -7.54 24.08 12.38
C THR A 354 -7.37 24.09 10.85
N MET A 355 -6.52 23.21 10.32
CA MET A 355 -6.33 23.02 8.88
C MET A 355 -7.65 22.69 8.16
N SER A 356 -8.45 21.79 8.74
CA SER A 356 -9.75 21.37 8.20
C SER A 356 -10.77 22.51 8.12
N ARG A 357 -10.68 23.51 8.99
CA ARG A 357 -11.49 24.74 8.91
C ARG A 357 -10.94 25.72 7.87
N ASP A 358 -9.62 25.83 7.77
CA ASP A 358 -8.97 26.83 6.94
C ASP A 358 -8.99 26.50 5.43
N ARG A 359 -9.10 25.23 5.03
CA ARG A 359 -9.18 24.81 3.62
C ARG A 359 -10.27 25.51 2.80
N VAL A 360 -11.46 25.73 3.37
CA VAL A 360 -12.57 26.39 2.64
C VAL A 360 -12.31 27.89 2.59
N ARG A 361 -11.96 28.48 3.75
CA ARG A 361 -11.81 29.93 3.91
C ARG A 361 -10.59 30.50 3.17
N LEU A 362 -9.45 29.82 3.24
CA LEU A 362 -8.16 30.31 2.75
C LEU A 362 -7.74 29.66 1.43
N HIS A 363 -8.22 28.44 1.14
CA HIS A 363 -7.78 27.65 -0.01
C HIS A 363 -8.91 27.30 -0.99
N HIS A 364 -10.12 27.87 -0.81
CA HIS A 364 -11.27 27.73 -1.71
C HIS A 364 -11.68 26.28 -2.00
N ALA A 365 -11.44 25.35 -1.06
CA ALA A 365 -12.02 24.02 -1.16
C ALA A 365 -13.56 24.12 -1.28
N GLN A 366 -14.16 23.37 -2.22
CA GLN A 366 -15.59 23.46 -2.50
C GLN A 366 -16.45 23.03 -1.30
N MET A 367 -15.98 22.05 -0.53
CA MET A 367 -16.66 21.55 0.66
C MET A 367 -15.71 21.48 1.87
N PRO A 368 -16.25 21.67 3.09
CA PRO A 368 -15.52 21.35 4.31
C PRO A 368 -15.24 19.85 4.39
N LEU A 369 -14.28 19.49 5.25
CA LEU A 369 -14.01 18.09 5.56
C LEU A 369 -15.16 17.56 6.44
N GLY A 370 -15.75 16.42 6.05
CA GLY A 370 -16.72 15.73 6.90
C GLY A 370 -16.04 15.01 8.06
N ASN A 371 -16.86 14.48 8.98
CA ASN A 371 -16.34 13.78 10.15
C ASN A 371 -15.65 12.47 9.76
N GLU A 372 -16.15 11.77 8.75
CA GLU A 372 -15.57 10.50 8.28
C GLU A 372 -14.19 10.74 7.67
N GLU A 373 -14.04 11.73 6.80
CA GLU A 373 -12.75 12.06 6.19
C GLU A 373 -11.77 12.62 7.22
N PHE A 374 -12.25 13.33 8.24
CA PHE A 374 -11.41 13.74 9.37
C PHE A 374 -10.93 12.56 10.22
N LEU A 375 -11.80 11.57 10.47
CA LEU A 375 -11.42 10.35 11.20
C LEU A 375 -10.45 9.49 10.38
N ALA A 376 -10.60 9.45 9.06
CA ALA A 376 -9.72 8.74 8.15
C ALA A 376 -8.25 9.23 8.26
N ILE A 377 -8.01 10.50 8.61
CA ILE A 377 -6.65 11.00 8.89
C ILE A 377 -5.95 10.15 9.97
N PHE A 378 -6.67 9.76 11.02
CA PHE A 378 -6.12 8.92 12.09
C PHE A 378 -5.92 7.48 11.63
N GLU A 379 -6.76 6.97 10.72
CA GLU A 379 -6.53 5.68 10.06
C GLU A 379 -5.22 5.70 9.25
N TYR A 380 -4.98 6.74 8.45
CA TYR A 380 -3.74 6.87 7.67
C TYR A 380 -2.51 6.96 8.57
N ARG A 381 -2.59 7.73 9.66
CA ARG A 381 -1.55 7.78 10.70
C ARG A 381 -1.30 6.41 11.33
N GLY A 382 -2.37 5.66 11.63
CA GLY A 382 -2.30 4.29 12.11
C GLY A 382 -1.58 3.36 11.12
N GLY A 383 -1.90 3.50 9.83
CA GLY A 383 -1.22 2.81 8.73
C GLY A 383 0.29 3.05 8.74
N CYS A 384 0.73 4.31 8.87
CA CYS A 384 2.15 4.64 8.98
C CYS A 384 2.82 3.93 10.17
N ARG A 385 2.20 3.93 11.35
CA ARG A 385 2.74 3.29 12.56
C ARG A 385 2.96 1.80 12.35
N ILE A 386 1.92 1.08 11.93
CA ILE A 386 1.99 -0.38 11.81
C ILE A 386 2.91 -0.83 10.68
N CYS A 387 3.08 -0.01 9.63
CA CYS A 387 4.09 -0.21 8.59
C CYS A 387 5.52 -0.10 9.16
N VAL A 388 5.84 0.95 9.92
CA VAL A 388 7.15 1.11 10.57
C VAL A 388 7.42 -0.04 11.54
N GLU A 389 6.44 -0.41 12.35
CA GLU A 389 6.57 -1.52 13.29
C GLU A 389 6.75 -2.87 12.57
N ARG A 390 6.04 -3.10 11.45
CA ARG A 390 6.22 -4.29 10.62
C ARG A 390 7.64 -4.37 10.06
N LEU A 391 8.20 -3.27 9.58
CA LEU A 391 9.61 -3.23 9.12
C LEU A 391 10.57 -3.58 10.24
N ILE A 392 10.39 -3.02 11.44
CA ILE A 392 11.22 -3.32 12.62
C ILE A 392 11.07 -4.79 13.00
N ALA A 393 9.84 -5.31 13.06
CA ALA A 393 9.57 -6.69 13.43
C ALA A 393 10.21 -7.67 12.44
N THR A 394 10.16 -7.40 11.14
CA THR A 394 10.79 -8.26 10.13
C THR A 394 12.31 -8.14 10.19
N LEU A 395 12.86 -6.92 10.21
CA LEU A 395 14.31 -6.71 10.23
C LEU A 395 14.95 -7.36 11.47
N THR A 396 14.31 -7.24 12.63
CA THR A 396 14.82 -7.84 13.88
C THR A 396 14.76 -9.36 13.87
N HIS A 397 13.92 -9.99 13.04
CA HIS A 397 13.92 -11.44 12.85
C HIS A 397 15.16 -11.93 12.09
N ILE A 398 15.77 -11.09 11.25
CA ILE A 398 16.94 -11.40 10.41
C ILE A 398 18.11 -10.45 10.69
N ALA A 399 18.20 -9.95 11.93
CA ALA A 399 19.05 -8.83 12.28
C ALA A 399 20.54 -9.15 12.13
N ASP A 400 20.93 -10.38 12.47
CA ASP A 400 22.31 -10.86 12.37
C ASP A 400 22.71 -11.03 10.90
N GLU A 401 21.84 -11.60 10.06
CA GLU A 401 22.08 -11.75 8.63
C GLU A 401 22.16 -10.40 7.88
N CYS A 402 21.47 -9.38 8.40
CA CYS A 402 21.47 -8.00 7.87
C CYS A 402 22.50 -7.08 8.52
N GLN A 403 23.35 -7.60 9.42
CA GLN A 403 24.41 -6.86 10.12
C GLN A 403 23.90 -5.64 10.88
N VAL A 404 22.69 -5.71 11.45
CA VAL A 404 22.11 -4.64 12.28
C VAL A 404 22.98 -4.45 13.51
N SER A 405 23.42 -3.22 13.78
CA SER A 405 24.31 -2.94 14.91
C SER A 405 23.55 -2.89 16.25
N ASP A 406 24.27 -3.06 17.35
CA ASP A 406 23.72 -2.93 18.70
C ASP A 406 23.16 -1.52 18.96
N ALA A 407 23.81 -0.50 18.39
CA ALA A 407 23.35 0.89 18.50
C ALA A 407 21.99 1.08 17.80
N ASP A 408 21.82 0.48 16.62
CA ASP A 408 20.56 0.55 15.85
C ASP A 408 19.42 -0.16 16.61
N LEU A 409 19.69 -1.36 17.16
CA LEU A 409 18.71 -2.10 17.97
C LEU A 409 18.26 -1.26 19.18
N VAL A 410 19.19 -0.64 19.89
CA VAL A 410 18.88 0.23 21.03
C VAL A 410 18.09 1.46 20.60
N PHE A 411 18.42 2.05 19.46
CA PHE A 411 17.75 3.24 18.97
C PHE A 411 16.29 2.97 18.57
N LEU A 412 16.02 1.79 18.00
CA LEU A 412 14.67 1.36 17.62
C LEU A 412 13.77 0.97 18.82
N LEU A 413 14.33 0.73 20.02
CA LEU A 413 13.54 0.41 21.22
C LEU A 413 12.43 1.42 21.51
N ARG A 414 12.66 2.69 21.20
CA ARG A 414 11.70 3.76 21.47
C ARG A 414 10.38 3.55 20.73
N ILE A 415 10.44 3.08 19.48
CA ILE A 415 9.26 2.82 18.64
C ILE A 415 8.50 1.63 19.22
N GLY A 416 9.17 0.48 19.38
CA GLY A 416 8.54 -0.72 19.93
C GLY A 416 7.94 -0.48 21.32
N ASN A 417 8.64 0.25 22.18
CA ASN A 417 8.16 0.58 23.52
C ASN A 417 6.93 1.51 23.51
N ALA A 418 6.91 2.52 22.63
CA ALA A 418 5.78 3.43 22.47
C ALA A 418 4.54 2.70 21.92
N ALA A 419 4.73 1.84 20.92
CA ALA A 419 3.67 1.02 20.34
C ALA A 419 3.08 -0.02 21.31
N SER A 420 3.87 -0.44 22.30
CA SER A 420 3.47 -1.50 23.25
C SER A 420 2.64 -1.00 24.45
N GLN A 421 2.15 0.24 24.44
CA GLN A 421 1.30 0.72 25.54
C GLN A 421 -0.11 0.10 25.50
N PRO A 422 -0.81 0.00 26.65
CA PRO A 422 -2.23 -0.35 26.69
C PRO A 422 -3.05 0.58 25.77
N VAL A 423 -4.08 0.02 25.12
CA VAL A 423 -5.06 0.76 24.31
C VAL A 423 -6.40 0.68 25.03
N LYS A 424 -7.11 1.80 25.11
CA LYS A 424 -8.47 1.84 25.67
C LYS A 424 -9.40 1.03 24.79
N THR A 425 -10.26 0.23 25.40
CA THR A 425 -11.36 -0.46 24.69
C THR A 425 -12.44 0.55 24.28
N MET A 426 -13.29 0.21 23.31
CA MET A 426 -14.41 1.07 22.90
C MET A 426 -15.29 1.51 24.10
N GLN A 427 -15.46 0.65 25.11
CA GLN A 427 -16.25 0.96 26.31
C GLN A 427 -15.55 1.95 27.27
N GLN A 428 -14.26 2.22 27.07
CA GLN A 428 -13.44 3.10 27.88
C GLN A 428 -13.16 4.46 27.20
N ILE A 429 -13.75 4.69 26.03
CA ILE A 429 -13.61 5.94 25.27
C ILE A 429 -14.67 6.92 25.79
N PHE A 430 -14.21 8.06 26.31
CA PHE A 430 -15.10 9.09 26.88
C PHE A 430 -14.85 10.49 26.31
N SER A 431 -13.92 10.63 25.36
CA SER A 431 -13.56 11.92 24.75
C SER A 431 -13.22 11.78 23.27
N ASP A 432 -13.28 12.90 22.54
CA ASP A 432 -12.82 12.99 21.15
C ASP A 432 -11.36 12.54 21.03
N THR A 433 -10.48 13.01 21.92
CA THR A 433 -9.07 12.62 21.95
C THR A 433 -8.90 11.10 22.10
N ASP A 434 -9.69 10.48 22.98
CA ASP A 434 -9.66 9.03 23.14
C ASP A 434 -10.14 8.30 21.88
N SER A 435 -11.13 8.88 21.20
CA SER A 435 -11.67 8.33 19.95
C SER A 435 -10.62 8.38 18.84
N TYR A 436 -9.93 9.50 18.66
CA TYR A 436 -8.87 9.66 17.67
C TYR A 436 -7.69 8.70 17.91
N VAL A 437 -7.24 8.62 19.16
CA VAL A 437 -6.17 7.67 19.56
C VAL A 437 -6.62 6.23 19.34
N TRP A 438 -7.88 5.91 19.60
CA TRP A 438 -8.40 4.57 19.39
C TRP A 438 -8.46 4.21 17.89
N VAL A 439 -8.95 5.11 17.04
CA VAL A 439 -8.97 4.92 15.58
C VAL A 439 -7.55 4.69 15.06
N GLU A 440 -6.60 5.55 15.45
CA GLU A 440 -5.20 5.43 15.03
C GLU A 440 -4.58 4.09 15.43
N ARG A 441 -4.76 3.68 16.69
CA ARG A 441 -4.09 2.49 17.23
C ARG A 441 -4.82 1.18 16.88
N SER A 442 -6.09 1.23 16.53
CA SER A 442 -6.88 0.03 16.17
C SER A 442 -7.00 -0.15 14.65
N PHE A 443 -6.40 0.73 13.87
CA PHE A 443 -6.34 0.59 12.42
C PHE A 443 -5.49 -0.63 12.04
N GLN A 444 -5.95 -1.36 11.02
CA GLN A 444 -5.28 -2.53 10.46
C GLN A 444 -5.28 -2.42 8.94
N ILE A 445 -4.24 -2.92 8.30
CA ILE A 445 -4.17 -2.98 6.83
C ILE A 445 -4.53 -4.40 6.39
N PHE A 446 -5.57 -4.51 5.58
CA PHE A 446 -5.98 -5.74 4.91
C PHE A 446 -6.39 -5.37 3.48
N ARG A 447 -5.37 -5.12 2.65
CA ARG A 447 -5.51 -4.36 1.39
C ARG A 447 -5.51 -5.30 0.18
N SER A 448 -6.62 -5.30 -0.55
CA SER A 448 -6.72 -5.88 -1.88
C SER A 448 -6.32 -4.85 -2.96
N PRO A 449 -5.91 -5.29 -4.16
CA PRO A 449 -5.68 -4.39 -5.30
C PRO A 449 -6.93 -3.55 -5.60
N MET A 450 -6.77 -2.28 -5.97
CA MET A 450 -7.91 -1.36 -6.13
C MET A 450 -8.94 -1.84 -7.16
N TYR A 451 -8.51 -2.55 -8.21
CA TYR A 451 -9.45 -3.07 -9.23
C TYR A 451 -10.57 -3.93 -8.62
N THR A 452 -10.30 -4.62 -7.51
CA THR A 452 -11.26 -5.50 -6.82
C THR A 452 -12.46 -4.75 -6.25
N VAL A 453 -12.32 -3.44 -5.97
CA VAL A 453 -13.43 -2.58 -5.53
C VAL A 453 -14.47 -2.46 -6.64
N TYR A 454 -14.05 -2.49 -7.90
CA TYR A 454 -14.92 -2.28 -9.06
C TYR A 454 -15.35 -3.60 -9.70
N THR A 455 -14.50 -4.62 -9.70
CA THR A 455 -14.80 -5.93 -10.31
C THR A 455 -15.48 -6.90 -9.33
N GLU A 456 -15.51 -6.58 -8.04
CA GLU A 456 -15.97 -7.46 -6.96
C GLU A 456 -15.20 -8.80 -6.87
N ASP A 457 -14.02 -8.86 -7.51
CA ASP A 457 -13.16 -10.04 -7.49
C ASP A 457 -12.64 -10.30 -6.07
N LYS A 458 -12.81 -11.55 -5.61
CA LYS A 458 -12.25 -12.02 -4.34
C LYS A 458 -10.83 -12.52 -4.56
N VAL A 459 -9.86 -11.77 -4.04
CA VAL A 459 -8.44 -12.13 -4.08
C VAL A 459 -7.86 -12.17 -2.67
N ASP A 460 -6.84 -12.99 -2.47
CA ASP A 460 -6.03 -12.98 -1.24
C ASP A 460 -5.29 -11.64 -1.13
N PRO A 461 -5.55 -10.82 -0.09
CA PRO A 461 -5.00 -9.47 0.00
C PRO A 461 -3.47 -9.46 0.02
N PRO A 462 -2.79 -8.77 -0.91
CA PRO A 462 -1.32 -8.75 -0.99
C PRO A 462 -0.62 -8.10 0.21
N LEU A 463 -1.30 -7.17 0.90
CA LEU A 463 -0.74 -6.47 2.06
C LEU A 463 -1.64 -6.66 3.27
N GLN A 464 -1.06 -7.28 4.31
CA GLN A 464 -1.76 -7.59 5.55
C GLN A 464 -0.87 -7.22 6.75
N ILE A 465 -1.32 -6.26 7.56
CA ILE A 465 -0.62 -5.75 8.75
C ILE A 465 -1.63 -5.56 9.87
N VAL A 466 -1.39 -6.21 11.00
CA VAL A 466 -2.30 -6.18 12.15
C VAL A 466 -2.16 -4.85 12.89
N GLU A 467 -3.21 -4.48 13.62
CA GLU A 467 -3.26 -3.28 14.46
C GLU A 467 -2.09 -3.16 15.46
N GLU A 468 -1.78 -1.92 15.86
CA GLU A 468 -0.68 -1.57 16.75
C GLU A 468 -0.66 -2.39 18.07
N PRO A 469 -1.80 -2.67 18.74
CA PRO A 469 -1.83 -3.58 19.88
C PRO A 469 -1.09 -4.90 19.65
N MET A 470 -1.12 -5.45 18.45
CA MET A 470 -0.42 -6.70 18.12
C MET A 470 0.96 -6.44 17.54
N MET A 471 1.07 -5.48 16.61
CA MET A 471 2.31 -5.22 15.88
C MET A 471 3.39 -4.60 16.77
N GLY A 472 3.03 -3.65 17.62
CA GLY A 472 3.93 -2.97 18.55
C GLY A 472 4.66 -3.93 19.49
N PRO A 473 3.94 -4.80 20.25
CA PRO A 473 4.57 -5.83 21.06
C PRO A 473 5.38 -6.84 20.25
N THR A 474 4.95 -7.19 19.03
CA THR A 474 5.73 -8.10 18.17
C THR A 474 7.10 -7.49 17.87
N ALA A 475 7.13 -6.24 17.41
CA ALA A 475 8.37 -5.50 17.16
C ALA A 475 9.21 -5.34 18.43
N PHE A 476 8.58 -4.96 19.55
CA PHE A 476 9.31 -4.69 20.79
C PHE A 476 9.91 -5.95 21.43
N VAL A 477 9.15 -7.04 21.48
CA VAL A 477 9.64 -8.32 22.02
C VAL A 477 10.78 -8.86 21.16
N ARG A 478 10.72 -8.72 19.82
CA ARG A 478 11.85 -9.10 18.95
C ARG A 478 13.09 -8.25 19.18
N LEU A 479 12.95 -6.94 19.35
CA LEU A 479 14.08 -6.07 19.75
C LEU A 479 14.69 -6.56 21.08
N LEU A 480 13.86 -6.80 22.10
CA LEU A 480 14.33 -7.32 23.39
C LEU A 480 14.98 -8.70 23.28
N THR A 481 14.47 -9.55 22.39
CA THR A 481 15.06 -10.87 22.08
C THR A 481 16.45 -10.71 21.51
N MET A 482 16.64 -9.88 20.49
CA MET A 482 17.97 -9.62 19.92
C MET A 482 18.94 -9.04 20.95
N LEU A 483 18.48 -8.13 21.81
CA LEU A 483 19.30 -7.61 22.89
C LEU A 483 19.66 -8.69 23.92
N ALA A 484 18.78 -9.65 24.18
CA ALA A 484 19.06 -10.77 25.07
C ALA A 484 20.07 -11.74 24.44
N THR A 485 19.85 -12.15 23.18
CA THR A 485 20.74 -13.04 22.41
C THR A 485 22.16 -12.48 22.28
N ARG A 486 22.33 -11.16 22.25
CA ARG A 486 23.64 -10.48 22.20
C ARG A 486 24.20 -10.10 23.59
N ASP A 487 23.61 -10.61 24.67
CA ASP A 487 23.95 -10.30 26.07
C ASP A 487 23.89 -8.81 26.43
N LEU A 488 23.21 -7.98 25.64
CA LEU A 488 23.10 -6.53 25.86
C LEU A 488 22.06 -6.21 26.91
N LEU A 489 20.97 -6.98 26.95
CA LEU A 489 19.84 -6.73 27.85
C LEU A 489 20.29 -6.67 29.32
N GLU A 490 21.24 -7.52 29.71
CA GLU A 490 21.81 -7.54 31.07
C GLU A 490 22.93 -6.51 31.29
N LYS A 491 23.56 -6.03 30.22
CA LYS A 491 24.63 -5.01 30.25
C LYS A 491 24.06 -3.60 30.35
N ILE A 492 22.93 -3.31 29.71
CA ILE A 492 22.30 -1.98 29.66
C ILE A 492 22.11 -1.34 31.06
N PRO A 493 21.59 -2.04 32.09
CA PRO A 493 21.46 -1.47 33.42
C PRO A 493 22.79 -0.98 34.01
N LYS A 494 23.90 -1.61 33.63
CA LYS A 494 25.27 -1.32 34.09
C LYS A 494 25.96 -0.21 33.30
N TRP A 495 25.40 0.22 32.17
CA TRP A 495 25.97 1.30 31.36
C TRP A 495 26.03 2.62 32.15
N LYS A 496 27.14 3.35 32.00
CA LYS A 496 27.35 4.69 32.57
C LYS A 496 27.17 5.80 31.53
N LYS A 497 27.30 5.47 30.25
CA LYS A 497 27.08 6.34 29.08
C LYS A 497 26.49 5.50 27.95
N LEU A 498 25.83 6.16 27.01
CA LEU A 498 25.38 5.50 25.78
C LEU A 498 26.59 5.09 24.92
N PRO A 499 26.53 3.93 24.26
CA PRO A 499 27.46 3.58 23.18
C PRO A 499 27.54 4.66 22.09
N ALA A 500 28.68 4.71 21.39
CA ALA A 500 28.84 5.54 20.20
C ALA A 500 27.88 5.07 19.09
N GLY A 501 27.43 5.99 18.25
CA GLY A 501 26.48 5.69 17.17
C GLY A 501 25.00 5.78 17.54
N ILE A 502 24.66 5.97 18.83
CA ILE A 502 23.28 6.24 19.24
C ILE A 502 22.98 7.73 19.06
N SER A 503 21.86 8.03 18.40
CA SER A 503 21.38 9.41 18.18
C SER A 503 21.31 10.23 19.47
N GLY A 504 21.66 11.52 19.39
CA GLY A 504 21.60 12.47 20.51
C GLY A 504 20.20 12.71 21.07
N THR A 505 19.15 12.26 20.38
CA THR A 505 17.75 12.32 20.85
C THR A 505 17.40 11.23 21.87
N THR A 506 18.26 10.22 22.03
CA THR A 506 18.05 9.11 22.97
C THR A 506 18.92 9.30 24.20
N THR A 507 18.34 9.12 25.39
CA THR A 507 19.06 9.20 26.67
C THR A 507 19.28 7.83 27.28
N LEU A 508 20.35 7.67 28.05
CA LEU A 508 20.61 6.43 28.79
C LEU A 508 19.48 6.07 29.76
N ALA A 509 18.86 7.08 30.37
CA ALA A 509 17.73 6.88 31.28
C ALA A 509 16.54 6.24 30.57
N GLN A 510 16.19 6.72 29.38
CA GLN A 510 15.14 6.13 28.55
C GLN A 510 15.46 4.69 28.18
N VAL A 511 16.69 4.42 27.71
CA VAL A 511 17.10 3.05 27.35
C VAL A 511 16.97 2.10 28.54
N LYS A 512 17.48 2.48 29.71
CA LYS A 512 17.35 1.68 30.95
C LYS A 512 15.90 1.46 31.38
N GLN A 513 15.04 2.46 31.19
CA GLN A 513 13.61 2.35 31.49
C GLN A 513 12.93 1.34 30.55
N MET A 514 13.19 1.43 29.25
CA MET A 514 12.57 0.58 28.23
C MET A 514 12.98 -0.88 28.37
N THR A 515 14.24 -1.15 28.74
CA THR A 515 14.76 -2.51 28.93
C THR A 515 14.73 -2.99 30.38
N GLY A 516 14.14 -2.20 31.28
CA GLY A 516 14.12 -2.50 32.70
C GLY A 516 13.23 -3.71 33.03
N PRO A 517 13.56 -4.50 34.08
CA PRO A 517 12.76 -5.67 34.47
C PRO A 517 11.28 -5.36 34.71
N GLU A 518 10.96 -4.21 35.32
CA GLU A 518 9.57 -3.80 35.57
C GLU A 518 8.78 -3.54 34.27
N ARG A 519 9.45 -2.96 33.27
CA ARG A 519 8.82 -2.73 31.98
C ARG A 519 8.53 -4.05 31.27
N ILE A 520 9.48 -4.97 31.27
CA ILE A 520 9.32 -6.32 30.70
C ILE A 520 8.20 -7.08 31.43
N ARG A 521 8.17 -7.04 32.78
CA ARG A 521 7.13 -7.68 33.59
C ARG A 521 5.73 -7.18 33.30
N THR A 522 5.59 -5.91 32.90
CA THR A 522 4.31 -5.31 32.50
C THR A 522 3.92 -5.70 31.07
N LEU A 523 4.90 -5.72 30.16
CA LEU A 523 4.72 -6.01 28.74
C LEU A 523 4.26 -7.46 28.49
N LEU A 524 4.96 -8.44 29.04
CA LEU A 524 4.77 -9.85 28.64
C LEU A 524 3.35 -10.38 28.91
N PRO A 525 2.73 -10.15 30.09
CA PRO A 525 1.35 -10.60 30.33
C PRO A 525 0.33 -9.82 29.48
N LEU A 526 0.62 -8.58 29.11
CA LEU A 526 -0.22 -7.82 28.18
C LEU A 526 -0.15 -8.44 26.78
N ALA A 527 1.05 -8.69 26.27
CA ALA A 527 1.26 -9.29 24.96
C ALA A 527 0.60 -10.68 24.86
N LEU A 528 0.77 -11.54 25.87
CA LEU A 528 0.14 -12.87 25.90
C LEU A 528 -1.40 -12.77 25.89
N ARG A 529 -1.99 -11.84 26.66
CA ARG A 529 -3.45 -11.61 26.61
C ARG A 529 -3.92 -11.17 25.22
N ARG A 530 -3.11 -10.39 24.51
CA ARG A 530 -3.40 -9.96 23.13
C ARG A 530 -3.34 -11.13 22.15
N VAL A 531 -2.38 -12.06 22.29
CA VAL A 531 -2.36 -13.33 21.53
C VAL A 531 -3.68 -14.08 21.67
N THR A 532 -4.10 -14.36 22.90
CA THR A 532 -5.37 -15.06 23.16
C THR A 532 -6.56 -14.27 22.62
N GLY A 533 -6.62 -12.96 22.87
CA GLY A 533 -7.71 -12.09 22.41
C GLY A 533 -7.85 -12.08 20.88
N HIS A 534 -6.74 -12.06 20.15
CA HIS A 534 -6.74 -12.05 18.69
C HIS A 534 -7.06 -13.44 18.10
N ARG A 535 -6.68 -14.54 18.78
CA ARG A 535 -7.20 -15.88 18.45
C ARG A 535 -8.72 -15.96 18.61
N GLU A 536 -9.28 -15.40 19.67
CA GLU A 536 -10.75 -15.34 19.86
C GLU A 536 -11.43 -14.44 18.81
N LEU A 537 -10.78 -13.38 18.34
CA LEU A 537 -11.25 -12.57 17.22
C LEU A 537 -11.39 -13.42 15.94
N GLY A 538 -10.41 -14.26 15.63
CA GLY A 538 -10.49 -15.22 14.51
C GLY A 538 -11.69 -16.16 14.65
N HIS A 539 -11.93 -16.72 15.85
CA HIS A 539 -13.10 -17.56 16.11
C HIS A 539 -14.42 -16.83 15.90
N LYS A 540 -14.51 -15.57 16.33
CA LYS A 540 -15.70 -14.73 16.17
C LYS A 540 -15.98 -14.47 14.68
N ARG A 541 -14.95 -14.14 13.90
CA ARG A 541 -15.05 -13.85 12.46
C ARG A 541 -15.54 -15.05 11.66
N ILE A 542 -15.05 -16.26 11.96
CA ILE A 542 -15.57 -17.48 11.33
C ILE A 542 -17.01 -17.76 11.71
N LYS A 543 -17.33 -17.73 13.01
CA LYS A 543 -18.66 -18.12 13.48
C LYS A 543 -19.77 -17.16 13.05
N ARG A 544 -19.45 -15.86 12.96
CA ARG A 544 -20.45 -14.81 12.69
C ARG A 544 -20.46 -14.37 11.23
N ASP A 545 -19.29 -14.21 10.63
CA ASP A 545 -19.13 -13.49 9.36
C ASP A 545 -18.67 -14.44 8.22
N ASN A 546 -18.26 -15.68 8.54
CA ASN A 546 -17.72 -16.68 7.61
C ASN A 546 -16.51 -16.17 6.78
N GLU A 547 -15.74 -15.24 7.36
CA GLU A 547 -14.58 -14.60 6.72
C GLU A 547 -13.31 -15.44 6.94
N MET A 548 -13.11 -16.48 6.12
CA MET A 548 -11.98 -17.40 6.26
C MET A 548 -10.60 -16.73 6.11
N ASP A 549 -10.44 -15.83 5.15
CA ASP A 549 -9.19 -15.12 4.90
C ASP A 549 -8.79 -14.26 6.10
N PHE A 550 -9.76 -13.46 6.59
CA PHE A 550 -9.55 -12.58 7.73
C PHE A 550 -9.25 -13.36 9.02
N ALA A 551 -9.98 -14.45 9.28
CA ALA A 551 -9.69 -15.29 10.43
C ALA A 551 -8.32 -15.96 10.33
N GLY A 552 -7.93 -16.41 9.13
CA GLY A 552 -6.59 -16.95 8.86
C GLY A 552 -5.50 -15.93 9.19
N PHE A 553 -5.69 -14.68 8.77
CA PHE A 553 -4.81 -13.55 9.11
C PHE A 553 -4.75 -13.28 10.62
N ALA A 554 -5.89 -13.26 11.31
CA ALA A 554 -5.91 -13.07 12.77
C ALA A 554 -5.14 -14.20 13.49
N TYR A 555 -5.32 -15.46 13.08
CA TYR A 555 -4.57 -16.56 13.68
C TYR A 555 -3.07 -16.48 13.38
N SER A 556 -2.65 -16.10 12.17
CA SER A 556 -1.23 -16.02 11.82
C SER A 556 -0.52 -14.88 12.56
N CYS A 557 -1.15 -13.72 12.73
CA CYS A 557 -0.60 -12.62 13.53
C CYS A 557 -0.53 -12.96 15.03
N ALA A 558 -1.52 -13.69 15.56
CA ALA A 558 -1.47 -14.19 16.93
C ALA A 558 -0.31 -15.20 17.11
N ALA A 559 -0.12 -16.10 16.15
CA ALA A 559 1.02 -17.03 16.13
C ALA A 559 2.36 -16.29 16.06
N GLU A 560 2.47 -15.22 15.27
CA GLU A 560 3.68 -14.42 15.15
C GLU A 560 4.11 -13.80 16.49
N LEU A 561 3.18 -13.17 17.20
CA LEU A 561 3.47 -12.61 18.52
C LEU A 561 3.79 -13.72 19.53
N ALA A 562 3.07 -14.84 19.50
CA ALA A 562 3.37 -15.99 20.36
C ALA A 562 4.78 -16.53 20.12
N ALA A 563 5.21 -16.65 18.86
CA ALA A 563 6.56 -17.06 18.50
C ALA A 563 7.63 -16.07 19.02
N ALA A 564 7.38 -14.77 18.91
CA ALA A 564 8.27 -13.76 19.47
C ALA A 564 8.40 -13.89 21.01
N LEU A 565 7.30 -14.15 21.73
CA LEU A 565 7.33 -14.38 23.18
C LEU A 565 8.12 -15.64 23.56
N VAL A 566 7.96 -16.72 22.79
CA VAL A 566 8.70 -17.98 22.98
C VAL A 566 10.20 -17.76 22.76
N ALA A 567 10.58 -17.08 21.68
CA ALA A 567 11.97 -16.74 21.39
C ALA A 567 12.59 -15.87 22.49
N PHE A 568 11.83 -14.93 23.06
CA PHE A 568 12.30 -14.11 24.18
C PHE A 568 12.53 -14.93 25.47
N ASP A 569 11.63 -15.89 25.77
CA ASP A 569 11.80 -16.82 26.90
C ASP A 569 13.10 -17.63 26.75
N GLU A 570 13.38 -18.09 25.53
CA GLU A 570 14.59 -18.86 25.21
C GLU A 570 15.85 -18.01 25.27
N ALA A 571 15.83 -16.81 24.67
CA ALA A 571 16.96 -15.88 24.71
C ALA A 571 17.29 -15.35 26.11
N THR A 572 16.39 -15.52 27.08
CA THR A 572 16.59 -15.13 28.48
C THR A 572 16.74 -16.33 29.42
N ASP A 573 17.00 -17.52 28.89
CA ASP A 573 17.18 -18.77 29.65
C ASP A 573 16.03 -19.05 30.63
N GLY A 574 14.80 -18.69 30.26
CA GLY A 574 13.61 -18.93 31.08
C GLY A 574 13.40 -17.94 32.23
N LYS A 575 14.16 -16.85 32.31
CA LYS A 575 14.04 -15.81 33.36
C LYS A 575 12.63 -15.23 33.52
N TYR A 576 11.86 -15.22 32.44
CA TYR A 576 10.48 -14.69 32.41
C TYR A 576 9.41 -15.76 32.18
N ARG A 577 9.77 -17.05 32.27
CA ARG A 577 8.91 -18.19 31.90
C ARG A 577 7.54 -18.18 32.58
N ASP A 578 7.50 -17.84 33.87
CA ASP A 578 6.23 -17.80 34.63
C ASP A 578 5.25 -16.75 34.10
N LEU A 579 5.74 -15.64 33.52
CA LEU A 579 4.90 -14.60 32.91
C LEU A 579 4.42 -14.97 31.50
N LEU A 580 5.07 -15.96 30.89
CA LEU A 580 4.84 -16.42 29.52
C LEU A 580 4.17 -17.79 29.48
N HIS A 581 3.73 -18.31 30.62
CA HIS A 581 2.97 -19.54 30.70
C HIS A 581 1.74 -19.48 29.78
N GLY A 582 1.66 -20.43 28.85
CA GLY A 582 0.62 -20.52 27.82
C GLY A 582 1.06 -20.01 26.45
N ALA A 583 2.18 -19.29 26.32
CA ALA A 583 2.63 -18.76 25.02
C ALA A 583 2.88 -19.87 23.98
N ARG A 584 3.56 -20.96 24.39
CA ARG A 584 3.82 -22.11 23.51
C ARG A 584 2.53 -22.85 23.12
N LYS A 585 1.59 -22.98 24.06
CA LYS A 585 0.25 -23.53 23.81
C LYS A 585 -0.50 -22.69 22.77
N GLU A 586 -0.53 -21.37 22.96
CA GLU A 586 -1.20 -20.45 22.05
C GLU A 586 -0.56 -20.46 20.66
N LEU A 587 0.76 -20.57 20.55
CA LEU A 587 1.47 -20.75 19.27
C LEU A 587 0.94 -21.97 18.50
N VAL A 588 0.88 -23.15 19.14
CA VAL A 588 0.38 -24.39 18.53
C VAL A 588 -1.08 -24.26 18.08
N LEU A 589 -1.93 -23.65 18.92
CA LEU A 589 -3.35 -23.47 18.61
C LEU A 589 -3.57 -22.49 17.45
N CYS A 590 -2.87 -21.36 17.45
CA CYS A 590 -2.97 -20.34 16.42
C CYS A 590 -2.50 -20.87 15.06
N LEU A 591 -1.32 -21.51 14.99
CA LEU A 591 -0.83 -22.11 13.75
C LEU A 591 -1.77 -23.20 13.22
N GLY A 592 -2.29 -24.07 14.08
CA GLY A 592 -3.25 -25.09 13.68
C GLY A 592 -4.55 -24.49 13.10
N ASN A 593 -5.07 -23.43 13.71
CA ASN A 593 -6.28 -22.76 13.22
C ASN A 593 -6.01 -22.00 11.91
N ALA A 594 -4.89 -21.30 11.80
CA ALA A 594 -4.46 -20.66 10.56
C ALA A 594 -4.35 -21.68 9.41
N ALA A 595 -3.80 -22.87 9.69
CA ALA A 595 -3.72 -23.95 8.71
C ALA A 595 -5.11 -24.42 8.27
N GLU A 596 -6.08 -24.55 9.18
CA GLU A 596 -7.45 -24.92 8.82
C GLU A 596 -8.10 -23.89 7.89
N MET A 597 -7.92 -22.59 8.17
CA MET A 597 -8.44 -21.51 7.32
C MET A 597 -7.80 -21.57 5.93
N ALA A 598 -6.47 -21.71 5.87
CA ALA A 598 -5.73 -21.85 4.62
C ALA A 598 -6.16 -23.07 3.79
N ILE A 599 -6.51 -24.20 4.43
CA ILE A 599 -7.08 -25.37 3.73
C ILE A 599 -8.46 -25.03 3.17
N GLY A 600 -9.31 -24.34 3.95
CA GLY A 600 -10.66 -23.94 3.54
C GLY A 600 -10.67 -23.11 2.25
N ILE A 601 -9.70 -22.22 2.11
CA ILE A 601 -9.51 -21.35 0.94
C ILE A 601 -8.52 -21.93 -0.10
N LYS A 602 -8.13 -23.20 0.04
CA LYS A 602 -7.26 -23.94 -0.90
C LYS A 602 -5.83 -23.38 -1.07
N HIS A 603 -5.33 -22.61 -0.12
CA HIS A 603 -3.93 -22.20 -0.06
C HIS A 603 -3.06 -23.31 0.57
N PHE A 604 -2.92 -24.43 -0.12
CA PHE A 604 -2.30 -25.64 0.44
C PHE A 604 -0.81 -25.46 0.82
N LYS A 605 -0.05 -24.61 0.11
CA LYS A 605 1.34 -24.28 0.49
C LYS A 605 1.40 -23.57 1.86
N ARG A 606 0.56 -22.55 2.05
CA ARG A 606 0.40 -21.82 3.32
C ARG A 606 -0.06 -22.75 4.44
N ALA A 607 -1.08 -23.57 4.15
CA ALA A 607 -1.60 -24.55 5.10
C ALA A 607 -0.53 -25.54 5.56
N LEU A 608 0.33 -26.01 4.65
CA LEU A 608 1.38 -26.96 4.97
C LEU A 608 2.43 -26.36 5.91
N SER A 609 2.91 -25.13 5.63
CA SER A 609 3.85 -24.43 6.53
C SER A 609 3.24 -24.26 7.92
N PHE A 610 2.02 -23.73 8.01
CA PHE A 610 1.35 -23.52 9.30
C PHE A 610 1.10 -24.82 10.08
N ALA A 611 0.60 -25.87 9.41
CA ALA A 611 0.32 -27.15 10.07
C ALA A 611 1.61 -27.83 10.57
N THR A 612 2.68 -27.79 9.76
CA THR A 612 3.95 -28.39 10.13
C THR A 612 4.62 -27.61 11.26
N GLY A 613 4.57 -26.27 11.22
CA GLY A 613 5.00 -25.42 12.32
C GLY A 613 4.21 -25.69 13.61
N ALA A 614 2.91 -25.95 13.52
CA ALA A 614 2.09 -26.32 14.68
C ALA A 614 2.49 -27.67 15.29
N VAL A 615 2.86 -28.66 14.46
CA VAL A 615 3.35 -29.97 14.90
C VAL A 615 4.73 -29.82 15.55
N GLU A 616 5.63 -29.03 14.96
CA GLU A 616 6.96 -28.78 15.51
C GLU A 616 6.89 -28.06 16.86
N ALA A 617 6.10 -26.99 16.95
CA ALA A 617 5.90 -26.23 18.18
C ALA A 617 5.25 -27.06 19.30
N ALA A 618 4.58 -28.16 18.97
CA ALA A 618 3.99 -29.08 19.95
C ALA A 618 5.00 -30.09 20.52
N LYS A 619 6.21 -30.19 19.95
CA LYS A 619 7.26 -31.06 20.46
C LYS A 619 7.83 -30.48 21.75
N ASN A 620 8.03 -31.34 22.75
CA ASN A 620 8.71 -31.00 24.02
C ASN A 620 8.09 -29.82 24.81
N LEU A 621 6.76 -29.68 24.75
CA LEU A 621 6.07 -28.65 25.55
C LEU A 621 6.27 -28.88 27.06
N PRO A 622 6.58 -27.82 27.84
CA PRO A 622 6.55 -27.88 29.29
C PRO A 622 5.19 -28.36 29.80
N ALA A 623 5.15 -29.07 30.94
CA ALA A 623 3.92 -29.65 31.48
C ALA A 623 2.75 -28.65 31.58
N ARG A 624 3.05 -27.40 31.93
CA ARG A 624 2.05 -26.34 32.04
C ARG A 624 1.49 -25.90 30.68
N ASP A 625 2.29 -25.96 29.62
CA ASP A 625 1.89 -25.52 28.27
C ASP A 625 1.37 -26.67 27.39
N GLN A 626 1.16 -27.86 27.96
CA GLN A 626 0.70 -29.01 27.21
C GLN A 626 -0.61 -28.73 26.46
N VAL A 627 -0.64 -29.15 25.21
CA VAL A 627 -1.85 -29.23 24.39
C VAL A 627 -2.44 -30.63 24.49
N GLU A 628 -3.76 -30.73 24.34
CA GLU A 628 -4.42 -32.03 24.29
C GLU A 628 -3.94 -32.86 23.10
N GLU A 629 -3.81 -34.18 23.27
CA GLU A 629 -3.40 -35.10 22.21
C GLU A 629 -4.34 -35.01 20.99
N THR A 630 -5.60 -34.69 21.21
CA THR A 630 -6.59 -34.46 20.14
C THR A 630 -6.22 -33.29 19.23
N VAL A 631 -5.56 -32.25 19.76
CA VAL A 631 -5.08 -31.08 19.00
C VAL A 631 -3.87 -31.47 18.16
N ILE A 632 -2.93 -32.23 18.73
CA ILE A 632 -1.75 -32.73 18.01
C ILE A 632 -2.20 -33.61 16.84
N ALA A 633 -3.11 -34.56 17.09
CA ALA A 633 -3.67 -35.42 16.06
C ALA A 633 -4.43 -34.62 14.97
N LYS A 634 -5.13 -33.54 15.33
CA LYS A 634 -5.76 -32.62 14.35
C LYS A 634 -4.72 -31.94 13.46
N ASN A 635 -3.62 -31.45 14.04
CA ASN A 635 -2.55 -30.78 13.28
C ASN A 635 -1.85 -31.75 12.31
N LEU A 636 -1.59 -32.99 12.73
CA LEU A 636 -1.07 -34.03 11.82
C LEU A 636 -2.01 -34.27 10.63
N ARG A 637 -3.32 -34.41 10.86
CA ARG A 637 -4.30 -34.54 9.77
C ARG A 637 -4.34 -33.33 8.84
N ARG A 638 -4.07 -32.11 9.35
CA ARG A 638 -3.98 -30.89 8.52
C ARG A 638 -2.75 -30.93 7.62
N VAL A 639 -1.61 -31.45 8.10
CA VAL A 639 -0.43 -31.71 7.26
C VAL A 639 -0.79 -32.66 6.11
N ASP A 640 -1.45 -33.78 6.41
CA ASP A 640 -1.84 -34.76 5.38
C ASP A 640 -2.80 -34.17 4.35
N ARG A 641 -3.81 -33.40 4.79
CA ARG A 641 -4.74 -32.69 3.91
C ARG A 641 -4.03 -31.67 3.02
N ALA A 642 -3.10 -30.90 3.57
CA ALA A 642 -2.35 -29.90 2.82
C ALA A 642 -1.44 -30.57 1.77
N ARG A 643 -0.76 -31.67 2.12
CA ARG A 643 0.05 -32.47 1.18
C ARG A 643 -0.80 -33.07 0.06
N ALA A 644 -1.96 -33.63 0.39
CA ALA A 644 -2.89 -34.16 -0.61
C ALA A 644 -3.37 -33.08 -1.58
N GLY A 645 -3.70 -31.88 -1.07
CA GLY A 645 -4.08 -30.73 -1.90
C GLY A 645 -2.97 -30.24 -2.82
N LEU A 646 -1.72 -30.22 -2.36
CA LEU A 646 -0.56 -29.90 -3.20
C LEU A 646 -0.34 -30.96 -4.30
N GLY A 647 -0.49 -32.24 -3.98
CA GLY A 647 -0.37 -33.34 -4.95
C GLY A 647 -1.42 -33.31 -6.06
N GLN A 648 -2.57 -32.67 -5.84
CA GLN A 648 -3.60 -32.45 -6.86
C GLN A 648 -3.30 -31.24 -7.76
N LEU A 649 -2.42 -30.33 -7.34
CA LEU A 649 -2.05 -29.11 -8.07
C LEU A 649 -0.82 -29.30 -8.97
N VAL A 650 -0.01 -30.34 -8.76
CA VAL A 650 1.06 -30.73 -9.69
C VAL A 650 0.42 -31.53 -10.81
N PRO A 651 0.38 -31.05 -12.07
CA PRO A 651 -0.02 -31.91 -13.18
C PRO A 651 0.94 -33.09 -13.19
N THR A 652 0.42 -34.31 -13.05
CA THR A 652 1.20 -35.49 -13.39
C THR A 652 1.57 -35.37 -14.87
N SER A 653 2.78 -34.91 -15.15
CA SER A 653 3.43 -35.14 -16.43
C SER A 653 3.61 -36.64 -16.56
N ARG A 654 2.69 -37.26 -17.29
CA ARG A 654 2.88 -38.57 -17.93
C ARG A 654 3.03 -38.34 -19.41
#